data_AF-A0A8S2WP66-F1
#
_entry.id   AF-A0A8S2WP66-F1
#
_cell.length_a   1.000
_cell.length_b   1.000
_cell.length_c   1.000
_cell.angle_alpha   90.00
_cell.angle_beta   90.00
_cell.angle_gamma   90.00
#
_symmetry.space_group_name_H-M   'P 1'
#
loop_
_entity.id
_entity.type
_entity.pdbx_description
1 polymer ?
#
loop_
_entity_poly.entity_id
_entity_poly.type
_entity_poly.pdbx_seq_one_letter_code
_entity_poly.pdbx_strand_id
1 'polypeptide(L)'
;MIREKVIKLNKQVEQYLIEGVLVEEYVLKSISALLKFMKECNICLRWIILHTSELPVGADNNKRCKQMLQMVVTDSQYNPADVFKLLLNTAQFEFNLKELVSLLLAEKHERWIANRKEAVERLIELADVFSGAMPLTRVEKNDNLQTWFRKMAKSIESLDFQDWTSAGRQTNQIMTALDEVQQFHELDANMQVKQFLNDNKRLLSTMILLNNVQESTISIMDLVADLSYAWIIIDSFTGVMQEGIKRSPSLVTKLRATFLKLSSALDLPLVRINQVGSNDLMTVSHYYSGELVAYVRKVLQIIPETMFSMLASIVYLQTNTLRELPLRAEKDKLRDYAQLEERHQVAKLTHDISIFTESMLLMKTTLVGIIKLDPKRVLEDGIRKELVKQVATALHNGLTFNPRAKSSELIPKLDALGNQMDGFRRSFEYVQDYVGMYGLKIWQEEVSRIINYNVEQESNSFLKQKIYDFQSTFQSRHIPIPHIPPLGDGSINFMGRLVREILRVTDPRATFYAEQRNTWYDIRTKQPVVDILLFKKLRRAVGSFGLSGLDRLLSFMIVKELQLLTGIIQTIFQNKESSDMLDSFMRQLTPIDSIIAQPNRVYTNSVAKGASAWPTLSTHLMKVGQMQLLRQQIAHELTAAAKYDSKYLFYALKAFNDSFLQDIQQVYTNSSTQPNESADTMNELLYELGPLLESVGMNDVLQRVYISAQNHFLLIPLLVLYTISQVPRMITL
;
A
#
# COMPACT_ATOMS: atom_id res chain seq x y z
N MET A 1 2.88 8.49 -44.39
CA MET A 1 1.40 8.51 -44.36
C MET A 1 0.79 8.24 -42.99
N ILE A 2 0.99 7.07 -42.35
CA ILE A 2 0.32 6.76 -41.06
C ILE A 2 0.87 7.58 -39.89
N ARG A 3 2.20 7.71 -39.74
CA ARG A 3 2.81 8.61 -38.75
C ARG A 3 2.34 10.06 -38.88
N GLU A 4 2.31 10.60 -40.09
CA GLU A 4 1.83 11.96 -40.35
C GLU A 4 0.37 12.12 -39.94
N LYS A 5 -0.45 11.08 -40.16
CA LYS A 5 -1.84 11.05 -39.69
C LYS A 5 -1.93 11.05 -38.18
N VAL A 6 -1.11 10.26 -37.47
CA VAL A 6 -1.04 10.28 -35.99
C VAL A 6 -0.65 11.65 -35.46
N ILE A 7 0.40 12.26 -36.02
CA ILE A 7 0.87 13.60 -35.61
C ILE A 7 -0.21 14.66 -35.87
N LYS A 8 -0.86 14.61 -37.04
CA LYS A 8 -1.95 15.53 -37.40
C LYS A 8 -3.13 15.38 -36.45
N LEU A 9 -3.59 14.15 -36.21
CA LEU A 9 -4.70 13.87 -35.31
C LEU A 9 -4.36 14.31 -33.88
N ASN A 10 -3.15 14.02 -33.39
CA ASN A 10 -2.70 14.49 -32.08
C ASN A 10 -2.85 16.01 -31.92
N LYS A 11 -2.36 16.79 -32.88
CA LYS A 11 -2.47 18.26 -32.85
C LYS A 11 -3.93 18.72 -32.88
N GLN A 12 -4.78 18.07 -33.68
CA GLN A 12 -6.20 18.40 -33.77
C GLN A 12 -6.96 18.06 -32.49
N VAL A 13 -6.70 16.91 -31.87
CA VAL A 13 -7.32 16.54 -30.60
C VAL A 13 -6.88 17.51 -29.50
N GLU A 14 -5.60 17.89 -29.47
CA GLU A 14 -5.10 18.89 -28.52
C GLU A 14 -5.82 20.23 -28.63
N GLN A 15 -6.12 20.69 -29.85
CA GLN A 15 -6.91 21.93 -30.07
C GLN A 15 -8.31 21.84 -29.47
N TYR A 16 -8.98 20.70 -29.58
CA TYR A 16 -10.30 20.50 -28.96
C TYR A 16 -10.24 20.39 -27.43
N LEU A 17 -9.10 19.97 -26.88
CA LEU A 17 -8.89 19.85 -25.44
C LEU A 17 -8.45 21.15 -24.77
N ILE A 18 -8.24 22.24 -25.52
CA ILE A 18 -7.99 23.56 -24.95
C ILE A 18 -9.26 24.03 -24.22
N GLU A 19 -9.08 24.52 -22.99
CA GLU A 19 -10.18 25.07 -22.19
C GLU A 19 -10.93 26.16 -22.97
N GLY A 20 -12.26 26.07 -22.97
CA GLY A 20 -13.13 27.01 -23.68
C GLY A 20 -13.41 26.68 -25.15
N VAL A 21 -12.87 25.59 -25.71
CA VAL A 21 -13.22 25.14 -27.08
C VAL A 21 -14.43 24.20 -27.08
N LEU A 22 -14.39 23.13 -26.27
CA LEU A 22 -15.52 22.21 -26.07
C LEU A 22 -16.54 22.81 -25.10
N VAL A 23 -17.25 23.84 -25.55
CA VAL A 23 -18.37 24.45 -24.83
C VAL A 23 -19.69 23.90 -25.40
N GLU A 24 -20.74 23.86 -24.57
CA GLU A 24 -22.07 23.38 -24.94
C GLU A 24 -22.56 23.94 -26.29
N GLU A 25 -22.43 25.24 -26.51
CA GLU A 25 -22.88 25.90 -27.74
C GLU A 25 -22.14 25.39 -29.00
N TYR A 26 -20.85 25.09 -28.87
CA TYR A 26 -20.04 24.53 -29.95
C TYR A 26 -20.41 23.06 -30.23
N VAL A 27 -20.64 22.27 -29.17
CA VAL A 27 -21.06 20.86 -29.27
C VAL A 27 -22.41 20.75 -29.98
N LEU A 28 -23.38 21.59 -29.60
CA LEU A 28 -24.72 21.62 -30.21
C LEU A 28 -24.69 21.92 -31.71
N LYS A 29 -23.78 22.81 -32.14
CA LYS A 29 -23.61 23.19 -33.56
C LYS A 29 -22.82 22.15 -34.36
N SER A 30 -21.88 21.46 -33.73
CA SER A 30 -20.83 20.67 -34.42
C SER A 30 -20.84 19.18 -34.08
N ILE A 31 -21.90 18.65 -33.46
CA ILE A 31 -21.94 17.26 -32.97
C ILE A 31 -21.57 16.23 -34.05
N SER A 32 -22.07 16.38 -35.28
CA SER A 32 -21.81 15.47 -36.40
C SER A 32 -20.33 15.47 -36.81
N ALA A 33 -19.70 16.65 -36.84
CA ALA A 33 -18.29 16.81 -37.12
C ALA A 33 -17.41 16.21 -36.00
N LEU A 34 -17.80 16.42 -34.73
CA LEU A 34 -17.10 15.87 -33.57
C LEU A 34 -17.15 14.34 -33.55
N LEU A 35 -18.30 13.72 -33.86
CA LEU A 35 -18.43 12.27 -33.97
C LEU A 35 -17.59 11.69 -35.11
N LYS A 36 -17.54 12.37 -36.27
CA LYS A 36 -16.69 11.96 -37.38
C LYS A 36 -15.22 11.99 -36.99
N PHE A 37 -14.79 13.06 -36.32
CA PHE A 37 -13.41 13.21 -35.86
C PHE A 37 -13.03 12.15 -34.81
N MET A 38 -13.91 11.89 -33.85
CA MET A 38 -13.76 10.82 -32.86
C MET A 38 -13.60 9.45 -33.54
N LYS A 39 -14.40 9.18 -34.58
CA LYS A 39 -14.30 7.96 -35.38
C LYS A 39 -12.97 7.84 -36.11
N GLU A 40 -12.48 8.92 -36.71
CA GLU A 40 -11.18 8.95 -37.38
C GLU A 40 -10.02 8.65 -36.42
N CYS A 41 -10.08 9.18 -35.19
CA CYS A 41 -9.08 8.91 -34.14
C CYS A 41 -9.07 7.43 -33.73
N ASN A 42 -10.24 6.86 -33.40
CA ASN A 42 -10.35 5.46 -32.98
C ASN A 42 -9.97 4.46 -34.05
N ILE A 43 -10.35 4.70 -35.31
CA ILE A 43 -9.95 3.84 -36.43
C ILE A 43 -8.43 3.86 -36.61
N CYS A 44 -7.82 5.05 -36.51
CA CYS A 44 -6.37 5.18 -36.60
C CYS A 44 -5.66 4.43 -35.46
N LEU A 45 -6.14 4.60 -34.22
CA LEU A 45 -5.62 3.90 -33.05
C LEU A 45 -5.75 2.38 -33.19
N ARG A 46 -6.94 1.89 -33.55
CA ARG A 46 -7.21 0.46 -33.72
C ARG A 46 -6.32 -0.16 -34.77
N TRP A 47 -6.15 0.50 -35.92
CA TRP A 47 -5.29 -0.01 -36.97
C TRP A 47 -3.84 -0.10 -36.49
N ILE A 48 -3.29 0.96 -35.92
CA ILE A 48 -1.88 0.98 -35.52
C ILE A 48 -1.61 -0.03 -34.41
N ILE A 49 -2.38 0.02 -33.31
CA ILE A 49 -2.17 -0.85 -32.15
C ILE A 49 -2.22 -2.34 -32.53
N LEU A 50 -3.15 -2.74 -33.40
CA LEU A 50 -3.26 -4.14 -33.84
C LEU A 50 -2.15 -4.58 -34.81
N HIS A 51 -1.66 -3.67 -35.66
CA HIS A 51 -0.63 -4.00 -36.65
C HIS A 51 0.80 -3.85 -36.11
N THR A 52 0.96 -3.26 -34.93
CA THR A 52 2.26 -3.12 -34.23
C THR A 52 2.31 -3.91 -32.92
N SER A 53 1.31 -4.75 -32.63
CA SER A 53 1.30 -5.59 -31.43
C SER A 53 2.38 -6.66 -31.50
N GLU A 54 2.89 -7.07 -30.33
CA GLU A 54 3.83 -8.19 -30.23
C GLU A 54 3.22 -9.48 -30.79
N LEU A 55 4.09 -10.32 -31.38
CA LEU A 55 3.67 -11.60 -31.94
C LEU A 55 3.31 -12.59 -30.80
N PRO A 56 2.23 -13.37 -30.94
CA PRO A 56 1.89 -14.40 -29.97
C PRO A 56 3.02 -15.43 -29.78
N VAL A 57 3.06 -16.06 -28.60
CA VAL A 57 4.00 -17.12 -28.26
C VAL A 57 3.94 -18.23 -29.33
N GLY A 58 5.06 -18.51 -29.98
CA GLY A 58 5.18 -19.48 -31.08
C GLY A 58 5.19 -18.87 -32.49
N ALA A 59 4.47 -17.76 -32.73
CA ALA A 59 4.54 -17.03 -34.00
C ALA A 59 5.87 -16.28 -34.18
N ASP A 60 6.52 -15.95 -33.06
CA ASP A 60 7.84 -15.34 -33.02
C ASP A 60 8.96 -16.26 -33.58
N ASN A 61 8.71 -17.57 -33.64
CA ASN A 61 9.64 -18.52 -34.27
C ASN A 61 9.56 -18.50 -35.80
N ASN A 62 8.52 -17.88 -36.38
CA ASN A 62 8.36 -17.78 -37.83
C ASN A 62 9.02 -16.51 -38.37
N LYS A 63 10.13 -16.67 -39.11
CA LYS A 63 10.90 -15.57 -39.71
C LYS A 63 10.03 -14.65 -40.58
N ARG A 64 9.01 -15.17 -41.27
CA ARG A 64 8.15 -14.36 -42.15
C ARG A 64 7.24 -13.43 -41.36
N CYS A 65 6.71 -13.88 -40.23
CA CYS A 65 5.89 -13.06 -39.33
C CYS A 65 6.71 -11.92 -38.72
N LYS A 66 7.94 -12.22 -38.28
CA LYS A 66 8.90 -11.19 -37.81
C LYS A 66 9.22 -10.16 -38.88
N GLN A 67 9.51 -10.61 -40.11
CA GLN A 67 9.79 -9.70 -41.22
C GLN A 67 8.60 -8.80 -41.55
N MET A 68 7.37 -9.34 -41.58
CA MET A 68 6.17 -8.53 -41.83
C MET A 68 5.92 -7.51 -40.72
N LEU A 69 6.05 -7.89 -39.44
CA LEU A 69 5.93 -6.94 -38.33
C LEU A 69 6.99 -5.84 -38.43
N GLN A 70 8.23 -6.21 -38.70
CA GLN A 70 9.34 -5.26 -38.82
C GLN A 70 9.16 -4.32 -40.01
N MET A 71 8.65 -4.81 -41.15
CA MET A 71 8.27 -3.99 -42.29
C MET A 71 7.18 -2.98 -41.89
N VAL A 72 6.10 -3.44 -41.24
CA VAL A 72 5.01 -2.55 -40.80
C VAL A 72 5.53 -1.50 -39.83
N VAL A 73 6.35 -1.86 -38.84
CA VAL A 73 6.94 -0.92 -37.87
C VAL A 73 7.82 0.11 -38.57
N THR A 74 8.62 -0.32 -39.54
CA THR A 74 9.54 0.55 -40.29
C THR A 74 8.78 1.50 -41.22
N ASP A 75 7.87 0.96 -42.03
CA ASP A 75 7.09 1.71 -43.03
C ASP A 75 6.08 2.66 -42.37
N SER A 76 5.51 2.26 -41.24
CA SER A 76 4.63 3.12 -40.44
C SER A 76 5.41 4.15 -39.62
N GLN A 77 6.73 4.02 -39.49
CA GLN A 77 7.59 4.79 -38.59
C GLN A 77 7.00 4.85 -37.18
N TYR A 78 6.62 3.68 -36.67
CA TYR A 78 5.91 3.54 -35.40
C TYR A 78 6.72 4.11 -34.23
N ASN A 79 6.09 5.01 -33.48
CA ASN A 79 6.60 5.53 -32.23
C ASN A 79 5.56 5.27 -31.12
N PRO A 80 5.86 4.38 -30.15
CA PRO A 80 4.96 4.08 -29.05
C PRO A 80 4.49 5.33 -28.29
N ALA A 81 5.35 6.34 -28.12
CA ALA A 81 5.03 7.56 -27.39
C ALA A 81 3.98 8.42 -28.12
N ASP A 82 4.09 8.57 -29.44
CA ASP A 82 3.15 9.36 -30.25
C ASP A 82 1.76 8.70 -30.30
N VAL A 83 1.74 7.36 -30.39
CA VAL A 83 0.50 6.56 -30.40
C VAL A 83 -0.16 6.57 -29.03
N PHE A 84 0.62 6.43 -27.96
CA PHE A 84 0.12 6.55 -26.60
C PHE A 84 -0.44 7.95 -26.33
N LYS A 85 0.24 9.00 -26.79
CA LYS A 85 -0.26 10.38 -26.70
C LYS A 85 -1.60 10.55 -27.41
N LEU A 86 -1.75 9.93 -28.59
CA LEU A 86 -3.02 9.94 -29.33
C LEU A 86 -4.11 9.20 -28.55
N LEU A 87 -3.81 8.04 -27.98
CA LEU A 87 -4.75 7.28 -27.16
C LEU A 87 -5.23 8.10 -25.95
N LEU A 88 -4.30 8.69 -25.21
CA LEU A 88 -4.58 9.54 -24.06
C LEU A 88 -5.48 10.72 -24.41
N ASN A 89 -5.08 11.50 -25.41
CA ASN A 89 -5.82 12.70 -25.81
C ASN A 89 -7.21 12.31 -26.37
N THR A 90 -7.29 11.24 -27.15
CA THR A 90 -8.56 10.76 -27.71
C THR A 90 -9.50 10.29 -26.60
N ALA A 91 -9.01 9.52 -25.62
CA ALA A 91 -9.81 9.08 -24.48
C ALA A 91 -10.33 10.27 -23.65
N GLN A 92 -9.49 11.29 -23.42
CA GLN A 92 -9.92 12.51 -22.72
C GLN A 92 -10.98 13.27 -23.51
N PHE A 93 -10.82 13.40 -24.83
CA PHE A 93 -11.76 14.07 -25.70
C PHE A 93 -13.12 13.37 -25.70
N GLU A 94 -13.13 12.04 -25.81
CA GLU A 94 -14.34 11.22 -25.73
C GLU A 94 -15.04 11.37 -24.39
N PHE A 95 -14.28 11.31 -23.29
CA PHE A 95 -14.82 11.45 -21.95
C PHE A 95 -15.51 12.81 -21.76
N ASN A 96 -14.84 13.90 -22.11
CA ASN A 96 -15.39 15.26 -22.02
C ASN A 96 -16.62 15.43 -22.90
N LEU A 97 -16.57 14.94 -24.15
CA LEU A 97 -17.69 15.03 -25.09
C LEU A 97 -18.89 14.23 -24.57
N LYS A 98 -18.67 13.04 -24.01
CA LYS A 98 -19.73 12.18 -23.47
C LYS A 98 -20.39 12.82 -22.26
N GLU A 99 -19.61 13.37 -21.31
CA GLU A 99 -20.16 14.10 -20.16
C GLU A 99 -21.04 15.28 -20.60
N LEU A 100 -20.58 16.09 -21.56
CA LEU A 100 -21.34 17.23 -22.09
C LEU A 100 -22.63 16.78 -22.79
N VAL A 101 -22.57 15.75 -23.64
CA VAL A 101 -23.75 15.21 -24.34
C VAL A 101 -24.74 14.61 -23.35
N SER A 102 -24.28 13.89 -22.33
CA SER A 102 -25.14 13.34 -21.28
C SER A 102 -25.83 14.43 -20.46
N LEU A 103 -25.14 15.51 -20.10
CA LEU A 103 -25.74 16.65 -19.41
C LEU A 103 -26.78 17.35 -20.27
N LEU A 104 -26.46 17.60 -21.55
CA LEU A 104 -27.38 18.21 -22.51
C LEU A 104 -28.63 17.36 -22.74
N LEU A 105 -28.52 16.03 -22.71
CA LEU A 105 -29.67 15.12 -22.83
C LEU A 105 -30.55 15.14 -21.58
N ALA A 106 -29.94 15.12 -20.38
CA ALA A 106 -30.68 15.17 -19.12
C ALA A 106 -31.49 16.46 -18.98
N GLU A 107 -30.89 17.61 -19.35
CA GLU A 107 -31.52 18.93 -19.24
C GLU A 107 -32.31 19.32 -20.50
N LYS A 108 -32.35 18.47 -21.54
CA LYS A 108 -32.93 18.78 -22.86
C LYS A 108 -34.37 19.28 -22.77
N HIS A 109 -35.20 18.58 -22.00
CA HIS A 109 -36.63 18.89 -21.90
C HIS A 109 -36.88 20.21 -21.17
N GLU A 110 -36.24 20.38 -20.01
CA GLU A 110 -36.37 21.59 -19.20
C GLU A 110 -35.86 22.83 -19.93
N ARG A 111 -34.66 22.75 -20.56
CA ARG A 111 -34.09 23.85 -21.34
C ARG A 111 -34.95 24.21 -22.54
N TRP A 112 -35.56 23.23 -23.21
CA TRP A 112 -36.45 23.51 -24.34
C TRP A 112 -37.71 24.25 -23.89
N ILE A 113 -38.33 23.84 -22.79
CA ILE A 113 -39.50 24.51 -22.22
C ILE A 113 -39.15 25.93 -21.76
N ALA A 114 -38.02 26.10 -21.08
CA ALA A 114 -37.54 27.41 -20.62
C ALA A 114 -37.30 28.37 -21.79
N ASN A 115 -36.58 27.92 -22.83
CA ASN A 115 -36.34 28.72 -24.03
C ASN A 115 -37.63 29.08 -24.77
N ARG A 116 -38.59 28.14 -24.85
CA ARG A 116 -39.91 28.41 -25.45
C ARG A 116 -40.65 29.49 -24.67
N LYS A 117 -40.70 29.36 -23.34
CA LYS A 117 -41.37 30.33 -22.46
C LYS A 117 -40.74 31.72 -22.57
N GLU A 118 -39.42 31.81 -22.50
CA GLU A 118 -38.70 33.08 -22.59
C GLU A 118 -38.84 33.73 -23.97
N ALA A 119 -38.86 32.95 -25.05
CA ALA A 119 -39.12 33.46 -26.40
C ALA A 119 -40.54 34.03 -26.54
N VAL A 120 -41.54 33.34 -25.97
CA VAL A 120 -42.94 33.82 -25.96
C VAL A 120 -43.05 35.12 -25.15
N GLU A 121 -42.50 35.17 -23.94
CA GLU A 121 -42.53 36.35 -23.07
C GLU A 121 -41.88 37.57 -23.76
N ARG A 122 -40.70 37.41 -24.36
CA ARG A 122 -40.01 38.50 -25.08
C ARG A 122 -40.78 39.00 -26.31
N LEU A 123 -41.49 38.13 -27.03
CA LEU A 123 -42.32 38.55 -28.16
C LEU A 123 -43.62 39.23 -27.72
N ILE A 124 -44.17 38.85 -26.57
CA ILE A 124 -45.30 39.55 -25.95
C ILE A 124 -44.86 40.93 -25.47
N GLU A 125 -43.70 41.05 -24.81
CA GLU A 125 -43.12 42.32 -24.41
C GLU A 125 -42.88 43.24 -25.61
N LEU A 126 -42.33 42.71 -26.71
CA LEU A 126 -42.19 43.46 -27.97
C LEU A 126 -43.56 43.92 -28.50
N ALA A 127 -44.57 43.05 -28.49
CA ALA A 127 -45.92 43.43 -28.92
C ALA A 127 -46.51 44.56 -28.06
N ASP A 128 -46.23 44.55 -26.75
CA ASP A 128 -46.72 45.57 -25.82
C ASP A 128 -46.00 46.91 -25.98
N VAL A 129 -44.72 46.91 -26.41
CA VAL A 129 -44.00 48.14 -26.80
C VAL A 129 -44.68 48.81 -28.00
N PHE A 130 -45.11 48.06 -29.02
CA PHE A 130 -45.81 48.61 -30.19
C PHE A 130 -47.30 48.94 -29.95
N SER A 131 -47.86 48.58 -28.78
CA SER A 131 -49.24 48.90 -28.40
C SER A 131 -49.46 50.36 -28.01
N GLY A 132 -48.38 51.09 -27.71
CA GLY A 132 -48.43 52.45 -27.18
C GLY A 132 -48.75 52.56 -25.68
N ALA A 133 -48.88 51.44 -24.97
CA ALA A 133 -49.18 51.41 -23.53
C ALA A 133 -47.94 51.63 -22.61
N MET A 134 -46.73 51.55 -23.17
CA MET A 134 -45.46 51.71 -22.44
C MET A 134 -44.83 53.09 -22.74
N PRO A 135 -44.96 54.08 -21.85
CA PRO A 135 -44.58 55.48 -22.12
C PRO A 135 -43.07 55.75 -22.22
N LEU A 136 -42.21 54.78 -21.90
CA LEU A 136 -40.76 54.95 -21.78
C LEU A 136 -39.95 54.67 -23.07
N THR A 137 -40.58 54.11 -24.11
CA THR A 137 -39.89 53.73 -25.36
C THR A 137 -40.31 54.67 -26.49
N ARG A 138 -39.33 55.29 -27.18
CA ARG A 138 -39.54 56.22 -28.31
C ARG A 138 -39.97 55.48 -29.60
N VAL A 139 -40.97 54.63 -29.50
CA VAL A 139 -41.46 53.76 -30.57
C VAL A 139 -42.87 54.20 -30.93
N GLU A 140 -43.13 54.42 -32.21
CA GLU A 140 -44.47 54.79 -32.68
C GLU A 140 -45.41 53.59 -32.59
N LYS A 141 -46.65 53.85 -32.17
CA LYS A 141 -47.68 52.83 -32.05
C LYS A 141 -47.96 52.21 -33.43
N ASN A 142 -47.89 50.87 -33.52
CA ASN A 142 -48.16 50.13 -34.76
C ASN A 142 -49.01 48.89 -34.47
N ASP A 143 -50.32 49.02 -34.69
CA ASP A 143 -51.32 47.96 -34.42
C ASP A 143 -51.08 46.69 -35.26
N ASN A 144 -50.50 46.85 -36.46
CA ASN A 144 -50.19 45.72 -37.34
C ASN A 144 -49.03 44.89 -36.78
N LEU A 145 -47.95 45.54 -36.32
CA LEU A 145 -46.81 44.87 -35.71
C LEU A 145 -47.16 44.23 -34.36
N GLN A 146 -47.99 44.91 -33.54
CA GLN A 146 -48.51 44.34 -32.29
C GLN A 146 -49.27 43.03 -32.54
N THR A 147 -50.20 43.03 -33.50
CA THR A 147 -50.99 41.85 -33.83
C THR A 147 -50.12 40.73 -34.41
N TRP A 148 -49.11 41.10 -35.20
CA TRP A 148 -48.14 40.16 -35.77
C TRP A 148 -47.27 39.48 -34.71
N PHE A 149 -46.66 40.24 -33.79
CA PHE A 149 -45.83 39.68 -32.72
C PHE A 149 -46.65 38.77 -31.78
N ARG A 150 -47.90 39.15 -31.46
CA ARG A 150 -48.83 38.28 -30.68
C ARG A 150 -49.19 36.99 -31.43
N LYS A 151 -49.32 37.05 -32.76
CA LYS A 151 -49.55 35.86 -33.59
C LYS A 151 -48.31 34.94 -33.59
N MET A 152 -47.12 35.50 -33.73
CA MET A 152 -45.87 34.74 -33.65
C MET A 152 -45.65 34.12 -32.27
N ALA A 153 -45.93 34.84 -31.18
CA ALA A 153 -45.87 34.33 -29.83
C ALA A 153 -46.80 33.12 -29.63
N LYS A 154 -48.06 33.20 -30.09
CA LYS A 154 -49.00 32.06 -30.09
C LYS A 154 -48.50 30.88 -30.93
N SER A 155 -47.87 31.14 -32.07
CA SER A 155 -47.28 30.08 -32.90
C SER A 155 -46.12 29.37 -32.18
N ILE A 156 -45.27 30.10 -31.44
CA ILE A 156 -44.19 29.50 -30.62
C ILE A 156 -44.78 28.73 -29.42
N GLU A 157 -45.81 29.26 -28.78
CA GLU A 157 -46.50 28.59 -27.67
C GLU A 157 -47.14 27.26 -28.07
N SER A 158 -47.65 27.18 -29.31
CA SER A 158 -48.24 25.97 -29.89
C SER A 158 -47.21 24.90 -30.30
N LEU A 159 -45.92 25.18 -30.22
CA LEU A 159 -44.88 24.19 -30.52
C LEU A 159 -44.94 23.07 -29.48
N ASP A 160 -44.97 21.83 -29.96
CA ASP A 160 -44.94 20.62 -29.13
C ASP A 160 -43.55 19.98 -29.15
N PHE A 161 -43.11 19.54 -27.98
CA PHE A 161 -41.86 18.80 -27.81
C PHE A 161 -42.00 17.36 -28.33
N GLN A 162 -43.21 16.77 -28.36
CA GLN A 162 -43.38 15.39 -28.82
C GLN A 162 -43.30 15.27 -30.36
N ASP A 163 -43.74 16.29 -31.11
CA ASP A 163 -43.64 16.35 -32.57
C ASP A 163 -42.52 17.31 -33.05
N TRP A 164 -41.27 16.87 -32.84
CA TRP A 164 -40.07 17.61 -33.17
C TRP A 164 -39.93 18.03 -34.63
N THR A 165 -40.41 17.20 -35.57
CA THR A 165 -40.20 17.43 -37.00
C THR A 165 -41.08 18.58 -37.47
N SER A 166 -42.32 18.60 -36.99
CA SER A 166 -43.25 19.71 -37.22
C SER A 166 -42.79 20.96 -36.48
N ALA A 167 -42.46 20.83 -35.19
CA ALA A 167 -41.99 21.94 -34.36
C ALA A 167 -40.75 22.62 -34.96
N GLY A 168 -39.73 21.85 -35.37
CA GLY A 168 -38.51 22.40 -35.97
C GLY A 168 -38.74 23.11 -37.32
N ARG A 169 -39.68 22.63 -38.15
CA ARG A 169 -40.07 23.32 -39.40
C ARG A 169 -40.79 24.64 -39.10
N GLN A 170 -41.72 24.63 -38.16
CA GLN A 170 -42.43 25.83 -37.73
C GLN A 170 -41.48 26.85 -37.08
N THR A 171 -40.54 26.40 -36.24
CA THR A 171 -39.52 27.28 -35.65
C THR A 171 -38.65 27.94 -36.72
N ASN A 172 -38.21 27.19 -37.75
CA ASN A 172 -37.46 27.78 -38.87
C ASN A 172 -38.29 28.81 -39.65
N GLN A 173 -39.57 28.52 -39.92
CA GLN A 173 -40.47 29.49 -40.57
C GLN A 173 -40.61 30.78 -39.75
N ILE A 174 -40.73 30.65 -38.42
CA ILE A 174 -40.81 31.79 -37.51
C ILE A 174 -39.48 32.57 -37.51
N MET A 175 -38.33 31.89 -37.51
CA MET A 175 -37.02 32.55 -37.62
C MET A 175 -36.87 33.35 -38.91
N THR A 176 -37.23 32.77 -40.06
CA THR A 176 -37.22 33.47 -41.37
C THR A 176 -38.17 34.66 -41.35
N ALA A 177 -39.37 34.51 -40.78
CA ALA A 177 -40.33 35.59 -40.66
C ALA A 177 -39.81 36.73 -39.75
N LEU A 178 -39.07 36.41 -38.69
CA LEU A 178 -38.39 37.39 -37.84
C LEU A 178 -37.19 38.04 -38.56
N ASP A 179 -36.53 37.38 -39.50
CA ASP A 179 -35.50 37.97 -40.37
C ASP A 179 -36.10 38.97 -41.36
N GLU A 180 -37.21 38.60 -42.01
CA GLU A 180 -37.93 39.46 -42.95
C GLU A 180 -38.50 40.71 -42.25
N VAL A 181 -39.07 40.55 -41.06
CA VAL A 181 -39.59 41.69 -40.28
C VAL A 181 -38.48 42.61 -39.78
N GLN A 182 -37.31 42.08 -39.46
CA GLN A 182 -36.15 42.91 -39.07
C GLN A 182 -35.64 43.80 -40.22
N GLN A 183 -35.89 43.45 -41.48
CA GLN A 183 -35.47 44.23 -42.66
C GLN A 183 -36.37 45.45 -42.95
N PHE A 184 -37.49 45.62 -42.24
CA PHE A 184 -38.29 46.84 -42.34
C PHE A 184 -37.52 48.04 -41.76
N HIS A 185 -37.42 49.13 -42.55
CA HIS A 185 -36.62 50.32 -42.22
C HIS A 185 -36.93 50.96 -40.85
N GLU A 186 -38.17 50.83 -40.35
CA GLU A 186 -38.59 51.35 -39.03
C GLU A 186 -38.05 50.53 -37.85
N LEU A 187 -37.81 49.23 -38.05
CA LEU A 187 -37.34 48.30 -37.02
C LEU A 187 -35.83 48.16 -36.98
N ASP A 188 -35.17 48.31 -38.12
CA ASP A 188 -33.70 48.29 -38.22
C ASP A 188 -33.06 49.53 -37.56
N ALA A 189 -33.80 50.65 -37.47
CA ALA A 189 -33.37 51.88 -36.83
C ALA A 189 -33.36 51.80 -35.28
N ASN A 190 -34.12 50.88 -34.67
CA ASN A 190 -34.18 50.74 -33.21
C ASN A 190 -33.30 49.58 -32.72
N MET A 191 -32.13 49.94 -32.17
CA MET A 191 -31.14 48.99 -31.66
C MET A 191 -31.70 48.05 -30.58
N GLN A 192 -32.61 48.52 -29.72
CA GLN A 192 -33.20 47.69 -28.66
C GLN A 192 -34.11 46.61 -29.26
N VAL A 193 -34.99 46.98 -30.20
CA VAL A 193 -35.88 46.02 -30.88
C VAL A 193 -35.06 45.00 -31.68
N LYS A 194 -34.00 45.44 -32.36
CA LYS A 194 -33.06 44.58 -33.07
C LYS A 194 -32.40 43.56 -32.15
N GLN A 195 -32.01 43.97 -30.94
CA GLN A 195 -31.43 43.07 -29.93
C GLN A 195 -32.45 42.05 -29.43
N PHE A 196 -33.70 42.44 -29.13
CA PHE A 196 -34.76 41.52 -28.72
C PHE A 196 -35.11 40.49 -29.82
N LEU A 197 -35.12 40.90 -31.09
CA LEU A 197 -35.34 39.99 -32.22
C LEU A 197 -34.18 39.01 -32.39
N ASN A 198 -32.93 39.47 -32.27
CA ASN A 198 -31.75 38.61 -32.33
C ASN A 198 -31.70 37.62 -31.16
N ASP A 199 -32.05 38.05 -29.94
CA ASP A 199 -32.09 37.17 -28.78
C ASP A 199 -33.20 36.13 -28.92
N ASN A 200 -34.39 36.49 -29.43
CA ASN A 200 -35.44 35.55 -29.77
C ASN A 200 -34.98 34.51 -30.80
N LYS A 201 -34.29 34.95 -31.86
CA LYS A 201 -33.69 34.04 -32.85
C LYS A 201 -32.66 33.11 -32.21
N ARG A 202 -31.87 33.60 -31.25
CA ARG A 202 -30.90 32.78 -30.51
C ARG A 202 -31.60 31.72 -29.66
N LEU A 203 -32.69 32.07 -28.96
CA LEU A 203 -33.51 31.13 -28.18
C LEU A 203 -34.12 30.05 -29.09
N LEU A 204 -34.75 30.46 -30.19
CA LEU A 204 -35.35 29.54 -31.18
C LEU A 204 -34.30 28.66 -31.88
N SER A 205 -33.14 29.22 -32.22
CA SER A 205 -32.02 28.47 -32.78
C SER A 205 -31.48 27.44 -31.78
N THR A 206 -31.38 27.79 -30.50
CA THR A 206 -30.97 26.86 -29.44
C THR A 206 -31.98 25.73 -29.27
N MET A 207 -33.28 26.02 -29.36
CA MET A 207 -34.34 24.99 -29.37
C MET A 207 -34.19 24.00 -30.52
N ILE A 208 -33.85 24.46 -31.73
CA ILE A 208 -33.58 23.58 -32.88
C ILE A 208 -32.30 22.77 -32.65
N LEU A 209 -31.24 23.41 -32.17
CA LEU A 209 -29.94 22.75 -31.96
C LEU A 209 -29.99 21.67 -30.88
N LEU A 210 -30.82 21.83 -29.84
CA LEU A 210 -31.08 20.79 -28.84
C LEU A 210 -31.64 19.50 -29.45
N ASN A 211 -32.27 19.57 -30.63
CA ASN A 211 -32.73 18.39 -31.35
C ASN A 211 -31.58 17.54 -31.90
N ASN A 212 -30.44 18.15 -32.27
CA ASN A 212 -29.30 17.44 -32.83
C ASN A 212 -28.69 16.43 -31.85
N VAL A 213 -28.94 16.60 -30.55
CA VAL A 213 -28.49 15.68 -29.51
C VAL A 213 -29.60 14.65 -29.26
N GLN A 214 -29.30 13.39 -29.58
CA GLN A 214 -30.20 12.25 -29.42
C GLN A 214 -29.55 11.18 -28.53
N GLU A 215 -30.35 10.35 -27.87
CA GLU A 215 -29.82 9.19 -27.11
C GLU A 215 -28.98 8.26 -28.01
N SER A 216 -29.35 8.13 -29.28
CA SER A 216 -28.59 7.41 -30.30
C SER A 216 -27.14 7.91 -30.45
N THR A 217 -26.87 9.18 -30.12
CA THR A 217 -25.53 9.77 -30.15
C THR A 217 -24.61 9.11 -29.14
N ILE A 218 -25.10 8.86 -27.92
CA ILE A 218 -24.32 8.15 -26.89
C ILE A 218 -24.02 6.72 -27.35
N SER A 219 -25.01 6.01 -27.90
CA SER A 219 -24.82 4.66 -28.43
C SER A 219 -23.79 4.61 -29.56
N ILE A 220 -23.77 5.61 -30.45
CA ILE A 220 -22.76 5.73 -31.51
C ILE A 220 -21.38 5.98 -30.90
N MET A 221 -21.28 6.84 -29.89
CA MET A 221 -20.03 7.11 -29.19
C MET A 221 -19.46 5.84 -28.55
N ASP A 222 -20.29 5.06 -27.87
CA ASP A 222 -19.87 3.81 -27.21
C ASP A 222 -19.38 2.76 -28.20
N LEU A 223 -20.03 2.63 -29.36
CA LEU A 223 -19.62 1.71 -30.41
C LEU A 223 -18.29 2.13 -31.07
N VAL A 224 -18.08 3.44 -31.26
CA VAL A 224 -16.88 3.97 -31.91
C VAL A 224 -15.68 4.01 -30.95
N ALA A 225 -15.94 4.26 -29.66
CA ALA A 225 -14.91 4.35 -28.62
C ALA A 225 -14.45 2.98 -28.08
N ASP A 226 -15.00 1.87 -28.58
CA ASP A 226 -14.65 0.51 -28.16
C ASP A 226 -13.13 0.25 -28.23
N LEU A 227 -12.56 -0.05 -27.06
CA LEU A 227 -11.13 -0.37 -26.88
C LEU A 227 -10.91 -1.84 -26.48
N SER A 228 -11.93 -2.71 -26.60
CA SER A 228 -11.85 -4.12 -26.20
C SER A 228 -10.67 -4.88 -26.83
N TYR A 229 -10.31 -4.52 -28.07
CA TYR A 229 -9.19 -5.13 -28.79
C TYR A 229 -7.82 -4.90 -28.14
N ALA A 230 -7.67 -3.87 -27.32
CA ALA A 230 -6.40 -3.50 -26.70
C ALA A 230 -6.20 -4.08 -25.30
N TRP A 231 -7.16 -4.83 -24.75
CA TRP A 231 -7.13 -5.32 -23.36
C TRP A 231 -5.84 -6.07 -23.00
N ILE A 232 -5.31 -6.87 -23.92
CA ILE A 232 -4.05 -7.62 -23.73
C ILE A 232 -2.84 -6.78 -24.21
N ILE A 233 -3.01 -6.01 -25.29
CA ILE A 233 -1.91 -5.26 -25.93
C ILE A 233 -1.48 -4.06 -25.09
N ILE A 234 -2.38 -3.49 -24.27
CA ILE A 234 -2.14 -2.27 -23.50
C ILE A 234 -0.95 -2.41 -22.54
N ASP A 235 -0.64 -3.63 -22.06
CA ASP A 235 0.49 -3.83 -21.15
C ASP A 235 1.85 -3.50 -21.80
N SER A 236 1.96 -3.58 -23.12
CA SER A 236 3.15 -3.14 -23.87
C SER A 236 3.41 -1.63 -23.73
N PHE A 237 2.36 -0.84 -23.48
CA PHE A 237 2.47 0.60 -23.27
C PHE A 237 2.80 0.97 -21.83
N THR A 238 2.73 0.04 -20.87
CA THR A 238 2.95 0.31 -19.43
C THR A 238 4.24 1.09 -19.17
N GLY A 239 5.36 0.69 -19.79
CA GLY A 239 6.64 1.39 -19.64
C GLY A 239 6.59 2.84 -20.16
N VAL A 240 5.91 3.08 -21.27
CA VAL A 240 5.72 4.43 -21.84
C VAL A 240 4.79 5.27 -20.95
N MET A 241 3.73 4.67 -20.40
CA MET A 241 2.84 5.35 -19.45
C MET A 241 3.62 5.79 -18.20
N GLN A 242 4.39 4.86 -17.63
CA GLN A 242 5.17 5.10 -16.42
C GLN A 242 6.25 6.17 -16.63
N GLU A 243 6.97 6.13 -17.74
CA GLU A 243 7.94 7.16 -18.12
C GLU A 243 7.27 8.53 -18.37
N GLY A 244 6.08 8.53 -18.99
CA GLY A 244 5.28 9.73 -19.17
C GLY A 244 4.86 10.38 -17.84
N ILE A 245 4.44 9.56 -16.87
CA ILE A 245 4.09 10.01 -15.51
C ILE A 245 5.32 10.58 -14.79
N LYS A 246 6.48 9.92 -14.90
CA LYS A 246 7.74 10.42 -14.30
C LYS A 246 8.10 11.81 -14.79
N ARG A 247 7.92 12.07 -16.09
CA ARG A 247 8.23 13.37 -16.71
C ARG A 247 7.18 14.44 -16.40
N SER A 248 5.91 14.05 -16.37
CA SER A 248 4.79 14.96 -16.13
C SER A 248 3.73 14.27 -15.26
N PRO A 249 3.74 14.50 -13.95
CA PRO A 249 2.81 13.84 -13.02
C PRO A 249 1.33 14.14 -13.32
N SER A 250 1.02 15.31 -13.87
CA SER A 250 -0.33 15.72 -14.28
C SER A 250 -0.98 14.80 -15.32
N LEU A 251 -0.19 13.98 -16.03
CA LEU A 251 -0.67 13.00 -17.00
C LEU A 251 -1.65 11.98 -16.39
N VAL A 252 -1.57 11.75 -15.08
CA VAL A 252 -2.48 10.87 -14.32
C VAL A 252 -3.95 11.28 -14.51
N THR A 253 -4.22 12.58 -14.61
CA THR A 253 -5.58 13.09 -14.85
C THR A 253 -6.14 12.63 -16.20
N LYS A 254 -5.31 12.59 -17.25
CA LYS A 254 -5.68 12.09 -18.58
C LYS A 254 -5.72 10.56 -18.64
N LEU A 255 -4.85 9.89 -17.90
CA LEU A 255 -4.86 8.42 -17.78
C LEU A 255 -6.17 7.89 -17.22
N ARG A 256 -6.81 8.65 -16.31
CA ARG A 256 -8.16 8.34 -15.81
C ARG A 256 -9.16 8.07 -16.95
N ALA A 257 -9.20 8.94 -17.97
CA ALA A 257 -10.09 8.76 -19.10
C ALA A 257 -9.73 7.52 -19.93
N THR A 258 -8.44 7.19 -20.04
CA THR A 258 -7.98 5.97 -20.73
C THR A 258 -8.37 4.70 -19.97
N PHE A 259 -8.31 4.71 -18.63
CA PHE A 259 -8.76 3.59 -17.81
C PHE A 259 -10.28 3.38 -17.87
N LEU A 260 -11.05 4.47 -17.93
CA LEU A 260 -12.49 4.41 -18.17
C LEU A 260 -12.82 3.85 -19.56
N LYS A 261 -12.09 4.28 -20.59
CA LYS A 261 -12.20 3.74 -21.95
C LYS A 261 -11.83 2.25 -22.02
N LEU A 262 -10.86 1.79 -21.23
CA LEU A 262 -10.59 0.35 -21.12
C LEU A 262 -11.75 -0.37 -20.43
N SER A 263 -12.30 0.20 -19.35
CA SER A 263 -13.43 -0.37 -18.61
C SER A 263 -14.65 -0.65 -19.49
N SER A 264 -14.89 0.15 -20.54
CA SER A 264 -16.05 -0.06 -21.41
C SER A 264 -15.99 -1.37 -22.19
N ALA A 265 -14.82 -2.02 -22.27
CA ALA A 265 -14.69 -3.36 -22.85
C ALA A 265 -15.50 -4.43 -22.09
N LEU A 266 -15.83 -4.18 -20.82
CA LEU A 266 -16.60 -5.09 -19.98
C LEU A 266 -18.12 -4.93 -20.16
N ASP A 267 -18.59 -3.77 -20.64
CA ASP A 267 -20.01 -3.43 -20.64
C ASP A 267 -20.83 -4.40 -21.51
N LEU A 268 -20.44 -4.61 -22.76
CA LEU A 268 -21.20 -5.46 -23.68
C LEU A 268 -21.20 -6.95 -23.25
N PRO A 269 -20.06 -7.57 -22.86
CA PRO A 269 -20.07 -8.91 -22.29
C PRO A 269 -20.97 -9.05 -21.06
N LEU A 270 -20.92 -8.10 -20.12
CA LEU A 270 -21.73 -8.14 -18.90
C LEU A 270 -23.23 -8.00 -19.19
N VAL A 271 -23.61 -7.12 -20.13
CA VAL A 271 -25.00 -7.00 -20.59
C VAL A 271 -25.51 -8.33 -21.16
N ARG A 272 -24.70 -9.03 -21.97
CA ARG A 272 -25.07 -10.34 -22.53
C ARG A 272 -25.27 -11.41 -21.46
N ILE A 273 -24.40 -11.45 -20.45
CA ILE A 273 -24.54 -12.38 -19.32
C ILE A 273 -25.83 -12.09 -18.54
N ASN A 274 -26.14 -10.81 -18.33
CA ASN A 274 -27.37 -10.39 -17.65
C ASN A 274 -28.63 -10.74 -18.46
N GLN A 275 -28.61 -10.56 -19.78
CA GLN A 275 -29.72 -10.93 -20.68
C GLN A 275 -30.02 -12.43 -20.66
N VAL A 276 -29.01 -13.27 -20.46
CA VAL A 276 -29.15 -14.72 -20.34
C VAL A 276 -29.59 -15.13 -18.93
N GLY A 277 -29.59 -14.21 -17.95
CA GLY A 277 -29.98 -14.48 -16.57
C GLY A 277 -29.01 -15.41 -15.84
N SER A 278 -27.72 -15.41 -16.22
CA SER A 278 -26.72 -16.25 -15.55
C SER A 278 -26.37 -15.72 -14.15
N ASN A 279 -26.26 -16.65 -13.18
CA ASN A 279 -25.80 -16.36 -11.82
C ASN A 279 -24.33 -15.89 -11.76
N ASP A 280 -23.55 -16.08 -12.84
CA ASP A 280 -22.13 -15.76 -12.88
C ASP A 280 -21.84 -14.26 -13.10
N LEU A 281 -22.86 -13.44 -13.36
CA LEU A 281 -22.71 -12.01 -13.65
C LEU A 281 -21.84 -11.29 -12.61
N MET A 282 -22.11 -11.52 -11.32
CA MET A 282 -21.37 -10.90 -10.24
C MET A 282 -19.91 -11.36 -10.20
N THR A 283 -19.68 -12.67 -10.29
CA THR A 283 -18.34 -13.25 -10.23
C THR A 283 -17.46 -12.80 -11.39
N VAL A 284 -18.01 -12.81 -12.61
CA VAL A 284 -17.31 -12.37 -13.83
C VAL A 284 -17.01 -10.87 -13.76
N SER A 285 -17.99 -10.07 -13.36
CA SER A 285 -17.81 -8.62 -13.20
C SER A 285 -16.72 -8.28 -12.18
N HIS A 286 -16.73 -8.96 -11.02
CA HIS A 286 -15.71 -8.77 -9.99
C HIS A 286 -14.32 -9.18 -10.46
N TYR A 287 -14.19 -10.30 -11.17
CA TYR A 287 -12.91 -10.79 -11.67
C TYR A 287 -12.28 -9.79 -12.66
N TYR A 288 -12.99 -9.43 -13.73
CA TYR A 288 -12.43 -8.56 -14.76
C TYR A 288 -12.25 -7.11 -14.30
N SER A 289 -13.15 -6.60 -13.45
CA SER A 289 -12.94 -5.30 -12.80
C SER A 289 -11.69 -5.35 -11.90
N GLY A 290 -11.47 -6.47 -11.21
CA GLY A 290 -10.29 -6.70 -10.38
C GLY A 290 -8.99 -6.69 -11.18
N GLU A 291 -8.96 -7.36 -12.32
CA GLU A 291 -7.80 -7.37 -13.24
C GLU A 291 -7.50 -5.96 -13.77
N LEU A 292 -8.53 -5.19 -14.14
CA LEU A 292 -8.35 -3.81 -14.59
C LEU A 292 -7.82 -2.91 -13.47
N VAL A 293 -8.37 -3.04 -12.26
CA VAL A 293 -7.87 -2.30 -11.09
C VAL A 293 -6.42 -2.68 -10.76
N ALA A 294 -6.05 -3.96 -10.88
CA ALA A 294 -4.67 -4.42 -10.70
C ALA A 294 -3.74 -3.78 -11.74
N TYR A 295 -4.17 -3.70 -13.01
CA TYR A 295 -3.43 -3.01 -14.06
C TYR A 295 -3.27 -1.50 -13.77
N VAL A 296 -4.34 -0.80 -13.38
CA VAL A 296 -4.28 0.61 -13.00
C VAL A 296 -3.28 0.83 -11.85
N ARG A 297 -3.32 -0.03 -10.82
CA ARG A 297 -2.36 0.01 -9.71
C ARG A 297 -0.93 -0.26 -10.17
N LYS A 298 -0.70 -1.16 -11.13
CA LYS A 298 0.62 -1.42 -11.73
C LYS A 298 1.17 -0.16 -12.43
N VAL A 299 0.33 0.53 -13.23
CA VAL A 299 0.74 1.76 -13.91
C VAL A 299 1.05 2.88 -12.92
N LEU A 300 0.18 3.08 -11.92
CA LEU A 300 0.32 4.16 -10.92
C LEU A 300 1.41 3.89 -9.87
N GLN A 301 1.87 2.64 -9.70
CA GLN A 301 2.94 2.29 -8.75
C GLN A 301 4.24 3.07 -8.97
N ILE A 302 4.47 3.54 -10.20
CA ILE A 302 5.66 4.33 -10.54
C ILE A 302 5.76 5.63 -9.73
N ILE A 303 4.62 6.17 -9.27
CA ILE A 303 4.56 7.41 -8.51
C ILE A 303 5.17 7.21 -7.13
N PRO A 304 4.68 6.27 -6.29
CA PRO A 304 5.37 5.87 -5.06
C PRO A 304 6.85 5.54 -5.27
N GLU A 305 7.21 4.76 -6.30
CA GLU A 305 8.60 4.39 -6.57
C GLU A 305 9.49 5.63 -6.78
N THR A 306 9.01 6.59 -7.58
CA THR A 306 9.73 7.83 -7.85
C THR A 306 9.79 8.71 -6.60
N MET A 307 8.70 8.82 -5.83
CA MET A 307 8.68 9.53 -4.53
C MET A 307 9.73 8.96 -3.57
N PHE A 308 9.85 7.64 -3.44
CA PHE A 308 10.87 7.02 -2.59
C PHE A 308 12.30 7.30 -3.06
N SER A 309 12.54 7.33 -4.37
CA SER A 309 13.87 7.68 -4.90
C SER A 309 14.26 9.14 -4.57
N MET A 310 13.29 10.06 -4.61
CA MET A 310 13.47 11.45 -4.20
C MET A 310 13.67 11.56 -2.69
N LEU A 311 12.90 10.81 -1.89
CA LEU A 311 13.07 10.74 -0.43
C LEU A 311 14.46 10.24 -0.02
N ALA A 312 14.95 9.18 -0.66
CA ALA A 312 16.30 8.68 -0.40
C ALA A 312 17.36 9.75 -0.68
N SER A 313 17.16 10.56 -1.72
CA SER A 313 18.04 11.68 -2.05
C SER A 313 17.98 12.79 -1.00
N ILE A 314 16.77 13.12 -0.50
CA ILE A 314 16.58 14.09 0.60
C ILE A 314 17.31 13.63 1.87
N VAL A 315 17.14 12.37 2.26
CA VAL A 315 17.80 11.81 3.47
C VAL A 315 19.30 11.87 3.35
N TYR A 316 19.84 11.50 2.18
CA TYR A 316 21.27 11.55 1.92
C TYR A 316 21.82 12.98 2.06
N LEU A 317 21.13 13.96 1.47
CA LEU A 317 21.50 15.38 1.59
C LEU A 317 21.44 15.85 3.05
N GLN A 318 20.37 15.53 3.77
CA GLN A 318 20.19 15.94 5.17
C GLN A 318 21.18 15.29 6.14
N THR A 319 21.60 14.04 5.87
CA THR A 319 22.41 13.27 6.82
C THR A 319 23.91 13.40 6.54
N ASN A 320 24.31 13.43 5.25
CA ASN A 320 25.72 13.33 4.87
C ASN A 320 26.29 14.64 4.29
N THR A 321 25.44 15.56 3.86
CA THR A 321 25.87 16.76 3.11
C THR A 321 25.63 18.04 3.90
N LEU A 322 24.43 18.21 4.46
CA LEU A 322 24.09 19.35 5.29
C LEU A 322 24.85 19.30 6.62
N ARG A 323 25.52 20.40 6.95
CA ARG A 323 26.26 20.60 8.19
C ARG A 323 25.36 21.34 9.17
N GLU A 324 25.31 20.85 10.40
CA GLU A 324 24.60 21.56 11.45
C GLU A 324 25.27 22.90 11.77
N LEU A 325 24.46 23.90 12.11
CA LEU A 325 24.96 25.20 12.54
C LEU A 325 25.67 25.03 13.89
N PRO A 326 26.94 25.43 14.03
CA PRO A 326 27.62 25.37 15.32
C PRO A 326 26.99 26.36 16.30
N LEU A 327 27.04 26.04 17.60
CA LEU A 327 26.52 26.88 18.69
C LEU A 327 27.15 28.28 18.72
N ARG A 328 28.35 28.45 18.16
CA ARG A 328 29.02 29.73 17.94
C ARG A 328 29.57 29.75 16.51
N ALA A 329 29.15 30.73 15.72
CA ALA A 329 29.62 30.95 14.35
C ALA A 329 30.09 32.39 14.19
N GLU A 330 31.19 32.59 13.45
CA GLU A 330 31.61 33.92 13.01
C GLU A 330 30.59 34.48 12.02
N LYS A 331 30.25 35.77 12.15
CA LYS A 331 29.24 36.43 11.30
C LYS A 331 29.54 36.29 9.81
N ASP A 332 30.81 36.36 9.44
CA ASP A 332 31.26 36.30 8.04
C ASP A 332 31.10 34.90 7.42
N LYS A 333 31.11 33.84 8.25
CA LYS A 333 30.91 32.44 7.83
C LYS A 333 29.44 32.01 7.79
N LEU A 334 28.51 32.86 8.23
CA LEU A 334 27.07 32.51 8.26
C LEU A 334 26.52 32.17 6.87
N ARG A 335 27.05 32.79 5.80
CA ARG A 335 26.66 32.48 4.42
C ARG A 335 27.10 31.07 4.00
N ASP A 336 28.27 30.63 4.43
CA ASP A 336 28.78 29.29 4.15
C ASP A 336 27.97 28.23 4.92
N TYR A 337 27.61 28.51 6.18
CA TYR A 337 26.71 27.65 6.96
C TYR A 337 25.25 27.69 6.50
N ALA A 338 24.86 28.65 5.65
CA ALA A 338 23.52 28.69 5.10
C ALA A 338 23.27 27.58 4.06
N GLN A 339 24.33 27.04 3.42
CA GLN A 339 24.27 25.90 2.49
C GLN A 339 23.09 26.02 1.51
N LEU A 340 23.03 27.16 0.83
CA LEU A 340 21.86 27.56 0.04
C LEU A 340 21.59 26.62 -1.14
N GLU A 341 22.63 26.10 -1.78
CA GLU A 341 22.49 25.19 -2.92
C GLU A 341 21.90 23.84 -2.48
N GLU A 342 22.44 23.25 -1.43
CA GLU A 342 21.95 21.97 -0.89
C GLU A 342 20.53 22.10 -0.33
N ARG A 343 20.23 23.21 0.36
CA ARG A 343 18.86 23.49 0.84
C ARG A 343 17.89 23.74 -0.30
N HIS A 344 18.31 24.41 -1.38
CA HIS A 344 17.49 24.56 -2.57
C HIS A 344 17.21 23.20 -3.22
N GLN A 345 18.19 22.31 -3.28
CA GLN A 345 18.01 20.96 -3.80
C GLN A 345 17.01 20.14 -2.97
N VAL A 346 17.10 20.21 -1.63
CA VAL A 346 16.11 19.60 -0.75
C VAL A 346 14.71 20.18 -1.00
N ALA A 347 14.58 21.51 -1.06
CA ALA A 347 13.29 22.16 -1.32
C ALA A 347 12.70 21.77 -2.68
N LYS A 348 13.53 21.65 -3.72
CA LYS A 348 13.11 21.19 -5.04
C LYS A 348 12.58 19.76 -5.02
N LEU A 349 13.32 18.83 -4.40
CA LEU A 349 12.89 17.43 -4.27
C LEU A 349 11.58 17.32 -3.48
N THR A 350 11.43 18.09 -2.41
CA THR A 350 10.20 18.12 -1.62
C THR A 350 9.02 18.68 -2.43
N HIS A 351 9.24 19.75 -3.20
CA HIS A 351 8.23 20.30 -4.10
C HIS A 351 7.81 19.27 -5.16
N ASP A 352 8.76 18.56 -5.77
CA ASP A 352 8.47 17.52 -6.75
C ASP A 352 7.61 16.39 -6.14
N ILE A 353 7.91 15.95 -4.91
CA ILE A 353 7.08 14.97 -4.17
C ILE A 353 5.65 15.49 -3.94
N SER A 354 5.47 16.77 -3.62
CA SER A 354 4.14 17.38 -3.50
C SER A 354 3.39 17.38 -4.83
N ILE A 355 4.04 17.68 -5.95
CA ILE A 355 3.41 17.65 -7.29
C ILE A 355 2.93 16.24 -7.64
N PHE A 356 3.73 15.21 -7.34
CA PHE A 356 3.33 13.81 -7.55
C PHE A 356 2.10 13.43 -6.70
N THR A 357 2.08 13.86 -5.45
CA THR A 357 0.95 13.65 -4.53
C THR A 357 -0.30 14.36 -5.04
N GLU A 358 -0.20 15.65 -5.35
CA GLU A 358 -1.30 16.48 -5.85
C GLU A 358 -1.87 15.89 -7.14
N SER A 359 -1.00 15.46 -8.07
CA SER A 359 -1.44 14.86 -9.33
C SER A 359 -2.25 13.57 -9.14
N MET A 360 -1.92 12.77 -8.12
CA MET A 360 -2.72 11.61 -7.73
C MET A 360 -4.05 12.01 -7.09
N LEU A 361 -4.08 13.06 -6.26
CA LEU A 361 -5.30 13.52 -5.60
C LEU A 361 -6.24 14.29 -6.54
N LEU A 362 -5.71 14.92 -7.60
CA LEU A 362 -6.50 15.54 -8.67
C LEU A 362 -7.26 14.51 -9.50
N MET A 363 -6.81 13.25 -9.51
CA MET A 363 -7.59 12.16 -10.06
C MET A 363 -8.85 12.01 -9.20
N LYS A 364 -10.03 12.20 -9.80
CA LYS A 364 -11.30 11.97 -9.10
C LYS A 364 -11.50 10.48 -8.84
N THR A 365 -12.19 10.15 -7.76
CA THR A 365 -12.65 8.79 -7.48
C THR A 365 -13.41 8.24 -8.69
N THR A 366 -12.98 7.08 -9.20
CA THR A 366 -13.44 6.58 -10.50
C THR A 366 -14.03 5.18 -10.35
N LEU A 367 -15.22 4.95 -10.91
CA LEU A 367 -15.79 3.62 -11.00
C LEU A 367 -15.17 2.90 -12.19
N VAL A 368 -14.45 1.82 -11.93
CA VAL A 368 -13.77 0.99 -12.93
C VAL A 368 -14.45 -0.37 -12.92
N GLY A 369 -15.29 -0.63 -13.93
CA GLY A 369 -16.27 -1.71 -13.94
C GLY A 369 -17.24 -1.55 -12.78
N ILE A 370 -17.19 -2.47 -11.81
CA ILE A 370 -17.99 -2.40 -10.57
C ILE A 370 -17.18 -1.99 -9.33
N ILE A 371 -15.88 -1.73 -9.47
CA ILE A 371 -15.00 -1.40 -8.35
C ILE A 371 -14.71 0.10 -8.33
N LYS A 372 -14.97 0.74 -7.19
CA LYS A 372 -14.65 2.15 -6.97
C LYS A 372 -13.17 2.31 -6.61
N LEU A 373 -12.42 2.97 -7.49
CA LEU A 373 -11.00 3.27 -7.29
C LEU A 373 -10.85 4.64 -6.60
N ASP A 374 -10.30 4.62 -5.39
CA ASP A 374 -9.95 5.81 -4.61
C ASP A 374 -8.44 6.11 -4.74
N PRO A 375 -8.04 7.21 -5.43
CA PRO A 375 -6.64 7.53 -5.67
C PRO A 375 -5.83 7.77 -4.40
N LYS A 376 -6.46 8.28 -3.32
CA LYS A 376 -5.76 8.45 -2.04
C LYS A 376 -5.35 7.11 -1.45
N ARG A 377 -6.25 6.12 -1.46
CA ARG A 377 -5.95 4.75 -1.01
C ARG A 377 -4.92 4.07 -1.91
N VAL A 378 -5.01 4.27 -3.23
CA VAL A 378 -4.02 3.71 -4.17
C VAL A 378 -2.62 4.27 -3.90
N LEU A 379 -2.51 5.58 -3.62
CA LEU A 379 -1.25 6.21 -3.25
C LEU A 379 -0.71 5.67 -1.93
N GLU A 380 -1.55 5.57 -0.89
CA GLU A 380 -1.16 5.02 0.41
C GLU A 380 -0.69 3.56 0.28
N ASP A 381 -1.45 2.71 -0.41
CA ASP A 381 -1.09 1.30 -0.68
C ASP A 381 0.24 1.21 -1.43
N GLY A 382 0.45 2.08 -2.42
CA GLY A 382 1.67 2.12 -3.22
C GLY A 382 2.88 2.54 -2.40
N ILE A 383 2.73 3.51 -1.50
CA ILE A 383 3.77 3.96 -0.57
C ILE A 383 4.10 2.86 0.46
N ARG A 384 3.08 2.21 1.04
CA ARG A 384 3.26 1.05 1.92
C ARG A 384 4.01 -0.07 1.21
N LYS A 385 3.68 -0.34 -0.06
CA LYS A 385 4.33 -1.39 -0.86
C LYS A 385 5.81 -1.12 -1.11
N GLU A 386 6.17 0.11 -1.46
CA GLU A 386 7.59 0.48 -1.59
C GLU A 386 8.32 0.43 -0.24
N LEU A 387 7.69 0.88 0.84
CA LEU A 387 8.26 0.79 2.19
C LEU A 387 8.60 -0.66 2.54
N VAL A 388 7.64 -1.55 2.37
CA VAL A 388 7.77 -2.98 2.68
C VAL A 388 8.90 -3.61 1.87
N LYS A 389 8.97 -3.29 0.57
CA LYS A 389 10.04 -3.78 -0.31
C LYS A 389 11.42 -3.29 0.15
N GLN A 390 11.57 -2.00 0.44
CA GLN A 390 12.85 -1.42 0.85
C GLN A 390 13.32 -1.94 2.22
N VAL A 391 12.41 -1.99 3.21
CA VAL A 391 12.73 -2.49 4.55
C VAL A 391 13.04 -3.98 4.53
N ALA A 392 12.24 -4.81 3.84
CA ALA A 392 12.52 -6.25 3.73
C ALA A 392 13.88 -6.51 3.07
N THR A 393 14.21 -5.74 2.03
CA THR A 393 15.51 -5.84 1.35
C THR A 393 16.67 -5.40 2.25
N ALA A 394 16.51 -4.30 3.00
CA ALA A 394 17.51 -3.81 3.95
C ALA A 394 17.78 -4.82 5.08
N LEU A 395 16.72 -5.39 5.68
CA LEU A 395 16.83 -6.44 6.70
C LEU A 395 17.50 -7.69 6.16
N HIS A 396 17.10 -8.14 4.96
CA HIS A 396 17.69 -9.33 4.34
C HIS A 396 19.19 -9.16 4.08
N ASN A 397 19.58 -8.06 3.43
CA ASN A 397 20.97 -7.81 3.04
C ASN A 397 21.85 -7.45 4.25
N GLY A 398 21.33 -6.62 5.15
CA GLY A 398 22.06 -6.11 6.32
C GLY A 398 22.38 -7.21 7.35
N LEU A 399 21.51 -8.21 7.49
CA LEU A 399 21.68 -9.32 8.43
C LEU A 399 22.13 -10.61 7.73
N THR A 400 23.17 -10.48 6.91
CA THR A 400 23.95 -11.60 6.39
C THR A 400 25.23 -11.71 7.19
N PHE A 401 25.68 -12.91 7.57
CA PHE A 401 26.90 -13.08 8.39
C PHE A 401 27.79 -14.12 7.75
N ASN A 402 29.11 -13.90 7.76
CA ASN A 402 30.07 -14.89 7.30
C ASN A 402 30.54 -15.76 8.47
N PRO A 403 30.21 -17.07 8.51
CA PRO A 403 30.61 -17.95 9.61
C PRO A 403 32.13 -18.12 9.75
N ARG A 404 32.89 -17.83 8.69
CA ARG A 404 34.36 -17.97 8.64
C ARG A 404 35.11 -16.67 9.00
N ALA A 405 34.40 -15.59 9.32
CA ALA A 405 35.03 -14.33 9.68
C ALA A 405 35.82 -14.47 10.99
N LYS A 406 37.05 -13.93 11.03
CA LYS A 406 37.94 -13.97 12.21
C LYS A 406 37.44 -13.10 13.36
N SER A 407 36.73 -12.02 13.04
CA SER A 407 36.11 -11.09 13.99
C SER A 407 34.59 -11.10 13.79
N SER A 408 33.83 -10.88 14.87
CA SER A 408 32.37 -10.76 14.79
C SER A 408 31.97 -9.56 13.93
N GLU A 409 31.16 -9.81 12.91
CA GLU A 409 30.58 -8.75 12.05
C GLU A 409 29.26 -8.21 12.62
N LEU A 410 28.77 -8.76 13.75
CA LEU A 410 27.46 -8.48 14.31
C LEU A 410 27.24 -6.99 14.60
N ILE A 411 28.12 -6.39 15.42
CA ILE A 411 27.97 -4.98 15.83
C ILE A 411 28.05 -4.01 14.64
N PRO A 412 29.07 -4.09 13.75
CA PRO A 412 29.13 -3.23 12.57
C PRO A 412 27.90 -3.32 11.67
N LYS A 413 27.38 -4.53 11.45
CA LYS A 413 26.18 -4.74 10.61
C LYS A 413 24.91 -4.19 11.26
N LEU A 414 24.77 -4.33 12.59
CA LEU A 414 23.65 -3.74 13.33
C LEU A 414 23.71 -2.20 13.31
N ASP A 415 24.88 -1.59 13.43
CA ASP A 415 25.01 -0.13 13.35
C ASP A 415 24.68 0.40 11.95
N ALA A 416 25.17 -0.27 10.90
CA ALA A 416 24.85 0.09 9.52
C ALA A 416 23.34 -0.02 9.25
N LEU A 417 22.72 -1.13 9.65
CA LEU A 417 21.29 -1.35 9.49
C LEU A 417 20.46 -0.35 10.32
N GLY A 418 20.85 -0.10 11.57
CA GLY A 418 20.19 0.89 12.43
C GLY A 418 20.20 2.30 11.82
N ASN A 419 21.33 2.72 11.25
CA ASN A 419 21.41 4.00 10.54
C ASN A 419 20.46 4.04 9.32
N GLN A 420 20.38 2.95 8.56
CA GLN A 420 19.48 2.86 7.41
C GLN A 420 18.00 2.91 7.81
N MET A 421 17.62 2.17 8.87
CA MET A 421 16.25 2.15 9.40
C MET A 421 15.84 3.49 10.00
N ASP A 422 16.74 4.16 10.74
CA ASP A 422 16.52 5.52 11.23
C ASP A 422 16.33 6.51 10.07
N GLY A 423 17.09 6.33 8.98
CA GLY A 423 16.95 7.12 7.75
C GLY A 423 15.55 6.98 7.14
N PHE A 424 15.04 5.74 7.00
CA PHE A 424 13.68 5.50 6.52
C PHE A 424 12.63 6.14 7.43
N ARG A 425 12.74 5.94 8.75
CA ARG A 425 11.81 6.54 9.72
C ARG A 425 11.76 8.08 9.60
N ARG A 426 12.93 8.73 9.59
CA ARG A 426 13.04 10.20 9.44
C ARG A 426 12.48 10.69 8.12
N SER A 427 12.63 9.92 7.03
CA SER A 427 12.05 10.24 5.72
C SER A 427 10.52 10.37 5.80
N PHE A 428 9.90 9.42 6.49
CA PHE A 428 8.45 9.38 6.64
C PHE A 428 7.95 10.47 7.58
N GLU A 429 8.69 10.75 8.65
CA GLU A 429 8.41 11.90 9.53
C GLU A 429 8.51 13.23 8.76
N TYR A 430 9.46 13.36 7.82
CA TYR A 430 9.63 14.56 7.00
C TYR A 430 8.52 14.74 5.96
N VAL A 431 8.11 13.67 5.27
CA VAL A 431 7.21 13.78 4.12
C VAL A 431 5.72 13.75 4.48
N GLN A 432 5.37 13.34 5.72
CA GLN A 432 3.99 13.08 6.14
C GLN A 432 3.02 14.23 5.83
N ASP A 433 3.45 15.47 6.04
CA ASP A 433 2.62 16.66 5.84
C ASP A 433 2.41 16.97 4.35
N TYR A 434 3.43 16.71 3.52
CA TYR A 434 3.38 16.93 2.08
C TYR A 434 2.54 15.90 1.34
N VAL A 435 2.43 14.67 1.88
CA VAL A 435 1.62 13.59 1.29
C VAL A 435 0.22 13.54 1.90
N GLY A 436 0.01 14.14 3.09
CA GLY A 436 -1.26 14.10 3.80
C GLY A 436 -1.59 12.72 4.39
N MET A 437 -0.57 12.03 4.92
CA MET A 437 -0.66 10.69 5.50
C MET A 437 0.10 10.58 6.81
N TYR A 438 -0.33 9.70 7.71
CA TYR A 438 0.36 9.47 8.99
C TYR A 438 1.62 8.60 8.82
N GLY A 439 2.74 9.23 8.50
CA GLY A 439 3.99 8.54 8.16
C GLY A 439 4.50 7.61 9.27
N LEU A 440 4.51 8.08 10.52
CA LEU A 440 4.97 7.27 11.66
C LEU A 440 4.07 6.05 11.92
N LYS A 441 2.76 6.20 11.73
CA LYS A 441 1.80 5.09 11.87
C LYS A 441 2.06 4.01 10.82
N ILE A 442 2.19 4.42 9.56
CA ILE A 442 2.51 3.50 8.44
C ILE A 442 3.84 2.79 8.70
N TRP A 443 4.86 3.51 9.16
CA TRP A 443 6.14 2.92 9.55
C TRP A 443 5.98 1.82 10.60
N GLN A 444 5.28 2.10 11.70
CA GLN A 444 5.10 1.13 12.79
C GLN A 444 4.28 -0.10 12.34
N GLU A 445 3.19 0.11 11.58
CA GLU A 445 2.35 -0.96 11.06
C GLU A 445 3.14 -1.89 10.13
N GLU A 446 3.84 -1.33 9.13
CA GLU A 446 4.53 -2.14 8.13
C GLU A 446 5.79 -2.81 8.67
N VAL A 447 6.57 -2.14 9.52
CA VAL A 447 7.76 -2.75 10.14
C VAL A 447 7.36 -3.90 11.07
N SER A 448 6.30 -3.72 11.87
CA SER A 448 5.71 -4.79 12.68
C SER A 448 5.29 -5.97 11.82
N ARG A 449 4.57 -5.70 10.72
CA ARG A 449 4.07 -6.72 9.79
C ARG A 449 5.20 -7.53 9.15
N ILE A 450 6.26 -6.87 8.68
CA ILE A 450 7.43 -7.52 8.06
C ILE A 450 8.13 -8.43 9.06
N ILE A 451 8.41 -7.93 10.27
CA ILE A 451 9.15 -8.69 11.27
C ILE A 451 8.33 -9.90 11.73
N ASN A 452 7.06 -9.70 12.10
CA ASN A 452 6.22 -10.77 12.62
C ASN A 452 5.98 -11.87 11.58
N TYR A 453 5.80 -11.50 10.30
CA TYR A 453 5.76 -12.48 9.20
C TYR A 453 7.04 -13.31 9.13
N ASN A 454 8.22 -12.68 9.16
CA ASN A 454 9.49 -13.40 9.09
C ASN A 454 9.73 -14.28 10.34
N VAL A 455 9.34 -13.81 11.52
CA VAL A 455 9.39 -14.62 12.76
C VAL A 455 8.48 -15.84 12.65
N GLU A 456 7.26 -15.68 12.13
CA GLU A 456 6.32 -16.78 11.89
C GLU A 456 6.90 -17.81 10.92
N GLN A 457 7.44 -17.35 9.79
CA GLN A 457 8.04 -18.23 8.78
C GLN A 457 9.29 -18.96 9.31
N GLU A 458 10.12 -18.33 10.14
CA GLU A 458 11.25 -19.02 10.80
C GLU A 458 10.75 -20.00 11.88
N SER A 459 9.66 -19.66 12.59
CA SER A 459 9.04 -20.49 13.62
C SER A 459 8.48 -21.81 13.07
N ASN A 460 8.09 -21.85 11.79
CA ASN A 460 7.64 -23.07 11.10
C ASN A 460 8.67 -24.22 11.14
N SER A 461 9.95 -23.92 11.39
CA SER A 461 10.99 -24.95 11.57
C SER A 461 10.87 -25.72 12.90
N PHE A 462 10.11 -25.18 13.87
CA PHE A 462 9.89 -25.78 15.19
C PHE A 462 8.47 -26.33 15.38
N LEU A 463 7.52 -25.94 14.52
CA LEU A 463 6.11 -26.32 14.62
C LEU A 463 5.79 -27.59 13.82
N LYS A 464 4.86 -28.39 14.34
CA LYS A 464 4.33 -29.57 13.62
C LYS A 464 3.40 -29.16 12.47
N GLN A 465 2.52 -28.20 12.73
CA GLN A 465 1.64 -27.60 11.73
C GLN A 465 2.27 -26.29 11.25
N LYS A 466 2.59 -26.24 9.95
CA LYS A 466 3.23 -25.06 9.33
C LYS A 466 2.17 -24.08 8.86
N ILE A 467 2.47 -22.79 9.02
CA ILE A 467 1.64 -21.68 8.53
C ILE A 467 2.21 -21.23 7.18
N TYR A 468 1.46 -21.43 6.11
CA TYR A 468 1.85 -21.02 4.76
C TYR A 468 1.44 -19.56 4.47
N ASP A 469 2.00 -18.98 3.41
CA ASP A 469 1.78 -17.57 3.03
C ASP A 469 0.30 -17.18 2.91
N PHE A 470 -0.54 -18.06 2.36
CA PHE A 470 -1.97 -17.80 2.18
C PHE A 470 -2.77 -17.87 3.49
N GLN A 471 -2.18 -18.41 4.56
CA GLN A 471 -2.79 -18.53 5.90
C GLN A 471 -2.27 -17.45 6.86
N SER A 472 -1.14 -16.81 6.53
CA SER A 472 -0.52 -15.80 7.37
C SER A 472 -1.36 -14.52 7.42
N THR A 473 -1.65 -14.06 8.64
CA THR A 473 -2.41 -12.82 8.87
C THR A 473 -1.62 -11.56 8.49
N PHE A 474 -0.29 -11.68 8.39
CA PHE A 474 0.59 -10.58 8.01
C PHE A 474 0.69 -10.39 6.49
N GLN A 475 0.33 -11.41 5.71
CA GLN A 475 0.41 -11.33 4.26
C GLN A 475 -0.81 -10.60 3.68
N SER A 476 -0.56 -9.69 2.73
CA SER A 476 -1.61 -8.91 2.06
C SER A 476 -1.54 -9.12 0.56
N ARG A 477 -2.71 -9.24 -0.09
CA ARG A 477 -2.80 -9.35 -1.55
C ARG A 477 -2.35 -8.06 -2.26
N HIS A 478 -2.61 -6.91 -1.66
CA HIS A 478 -2.29 -5.61 -2.27
C HIS A 478 -0.88 -5.13 -1.93
N ILE A 479 -0.40 -5.46 -0.73
CA ILE A 479 0.91 -5.05 -0.21
C ILE A 479 1.66 -6.32 0.24
N PRO A 480 2.08 -7.19 -0.69
CA PRO A 480 2.71 -8.45 -0.32
C PRO A 480 4.10 -8.20 0.29
N ILE A 481 4.41 -8.94 1.35
CA ILE A 481 5.78 -9.01 1.86
C ILE A 481 6.58 -9.89 0.89
N PRO A 482 7.73 -9.41 0.37
CA PRO A 482 8.54 -10.18 -0.57
C PRO A 482 9.03 -11.49 0.04
N HIS A 483 8.80 -12.60 -0.67
CA HIS A 483 9.46 -13.87 -0.35
C HIS A 483 10.87 -13.85 -0.94
N ILE A 484 11.88 -13.73 -0.08
CA ILE A 484 13.29 -13.74 -0.49
C ILE A 484 13.85 -15.14 -0.21
N PRO A 485 14.44 -15.82 -1.22
CA PRO A 485 14.89 -17.20 -1.04
C PRO A 485 15.99 -17.32 0.04
N PRO A 486 16.03 -18.45 0.77
CA PRO A 486 17.07 -18.73 1.74
C PRO A 486 18.48 -18.76 1.14
N LEU A 487 19.49 -18.37 1.92
CA LEU A 487 20.89 -18.29 1.48
C LEU A 487 21.69 -19.60 1.71
N GLY A 488 21.03 -20.68 2.13
CA GLY A 488 21.67 -22.00 2.34
C GLY A 488 22.46 -22.15 3.66
N ASP A 489 22.35 -21.20 4.58
CA ASP A 489 22.95 -21.21 5.93
C ASP A 489 22.09 -21.95 6.98
N GLY A 490 21.09 -22.69 6.50
CA GLY A 490 20.09 -23.41 7.28
C GLY A 490 18.98 -22.51 7.86
N SER A 491 19.05 -21.19 7.70
CA SER A 491 18.01 -20.24 8.15
C SER A 491 17.03 -19.98 7.02
N ILE A 492 15.75 -19.80 7.35
CA ILE A 492 14.73 -19.49 6.33
C ILE A 492 14.85 -18.01 5.95
N ASN A 493 15.06 -17.13 6.93
CA ASN A 493 15.18 -15.69 6.70
C ASN A 493 16.18 -15.00 7.65
N PHE A 494 16.20 -13.66 7.63
CA PHE A 494 17.14 -12.83 8.38
C PHE A 494 17.00 -12.95 9.91
N MET A 495 15.80 -13.26 10.44
CA MET A 495 15.62 -13.45 11.88
C MET A 495 16.33 -14.70 12.36
N GLY A 496 16.27 -15.79 11.60
CA GLY A 496 17.03 -17.00 11.87
C GLY A 496 18.55 -16.75 11.85
N ARG A 497 19.03 -16.01 10.84
CA ARG A 497 20.45 -15.63 10.73
C ARG A 497 20.91 -14.83 11.94
N LEU A 498 20.11 -13.86 12.35
CA LEU A 498 20.40 -13.00 13.50
C LEU A 498 20.48 -13.80 14.81
N VAL A 499 19.48 -14.64 15.12
CA VAL A 499 19.49 -15.48 16.33
C VAL A 499 20.73 -16.37 16.36
N ARG A 500 21.06 -17.03 15.25
CA ARG A 500 22.19 -17.96 15.20
C ARG A 500 23.53 -17.26 15.34
N GLU A 501 23.68 -16.07 14.77
CA GLU A 501 24.89 -15.28 14.95
C GLU A 501 25.04 -14.83 16.41
N ILE A 502 23.96 -14.40 17.07
CA ILE A 502 23.98 -14.08 18.51
C ILE A 502 24.40 -15.30 19.34
N LEU A 503 23.82 -16.47 19.04
CA LEU A 503 24.17 -17.73 19.73
C LEU A 503 25.62 -18.17 19.46
N ARG A 504 26.14 -17.93 18.26
CA ARG A 504 27.54 -18.23 17.90
C ARG A 504 28.51 -17.36 18.68
N VAL A 505 28.22 -16.07 18.80
CA VAL A 505 29.08 -15.09 19.48
C VAL A 505 29.03 -15.26 21.00
N THR A 506 27.94 -15.81 21.54
CA THR A 506 27.75 -16.08 22.97
C THR A 506 27.90 -17.56 23.34
N ASP A 507 28.58 -18.37 22.50
CA ASP A 507 28.74 -19.80 22.71
C ASP A 507 29.37 -20.10 24.08
N PRO A 508 28.72 -20.91 24.95
CA PRO A 508 29.23 -21.28 26.27
C PRO A 508 30.58 -22.02 26.25
N ARG A 509 31.00 -22.56 25.10
CA ARG A 509 32.30 -23.21 24.93
C ARG A 509 33.45 -22.23 24.76
N ALA A 510 33.16 -21.04 24.24
CA ALA A 510 34.15 -20.01 23.93
C ALA A 510 34.03 -18.80 24.87
N THR A 511 32.87 -18.60 25.49
CA THR A 511 32.56 -17.41 26.30
C THR A 511 31.99 -17.78 27.66
N PHE A 512 32.17 -16.89 28.64
CA PHE A 512 31.49 -16.95 29.93
C PHE A 512 30.75 -15.65 30.20
N TYR A 513 29.64 -15.73 30.92
CA TYR A 513 28.80 -14.58 31.26
C TYR A 513 29.12 -14.08 32.67
N ALA A 514 29.40 -12.79 32.82
CA ALA A 514 29.59 -12.14 34.10
C ALA A 514 28.34 -11.33 34.48
N GLU A 515 27.55 -11.86 35.41
CA GLU A 515 26.27 -11.29 35.83
C GLU A 515 26.42 -9.88 36.41
N GLN A 516 27.44 -9.63 37.23
CA GLN A 516 27.67 -8.32 37.85
C GLN A 516 27.93 -7.21 36.83
N ARG A 517 28.34 -7.58 35.60
CA ARG A 517 28.64 -6.64 34.52
C ARG A 517 27.69 -6.76 33.33
N ASN A 518 26.72 -7.68 33.36
CA ASN A 518 25.85 -8.00 32.22
C ASN A 518 26.62 -8.14 30.88
N THR A 519 27.75 -8.85 30.90
CA THR A 519 28.68 -8.90 29.75
C THR A 519 29.23 -10.32 29.57
N TRP A 520 29.32 -10.76 28.31
CA TRP A 520 30.02 -11.98 27.90
C TRP A 520 31.48 -11.68 27.61
N TYR A 521 32.36 -12.54 28.13
CA TYR A 521 33.80 -12.47 27.94
C TYR A 521 34.31 -13.72 27.26
N ASP A 522 35.29 -13.57 26.37
CA ASP A 522 35.98 -14.70 25.76
C ASP A 522 36.85 -15.41 26.79
N ILE A 523 36.75 -16.74 26.87
CA ILE A 523 37.43 -17.55 27.89
C ILE A 523 38.95 -17.45 27.76
N ARG A 524 39.48 -17.32 26.53
CA ARG A 524 40.92 -17.33 26.23
C ARG A 524 41.55 -15.96 26.37
N THR A 525 40.93 -14.95 25.76
CA THR A 525 41.47 -13.59 25.66
C THR A 525 41.02 -12.69 26.81
N LYS A 526 39.97 -13.10 27.55
CA LYS A 526 39.33 -12.33 28.63
C LYS A 526 38.82 -10.95 28.17
N GLN A 527 38.66 -10.75 26.87
CA GLN A 527 38.11 -9.53 26.30
C GLN A 527 36.58 -9.59 26.28
N PRO A 528 35.89 -8.44 26.44
CA PRO A 528 34.44 -8.37 26.31
C PRO A 528 34.03 -8.65 24.87
N VAL A 529 33.06 -9.53 24.68
CA VAL A 529 32.54 -9.94 23.37
C VAL A 529 31.17 -9.33 23.11
N VAL A 530 30.27 -9.40 24.09
CA VAL A 530 28.91 -8.86 24.04
C VAL A 530 28.59 -8.17 25.36
N ASP A 531 28.12 -6.95 25.31
CA ASP A 531 27.66 -6.17 26.46
C ASP A 531 26.16 -5.81 26.33
N ILE A 532 25.64 -5.08 27.32
CA ILE A 532 24.26 -4.60 27.31
C ILE A 532 23.96 -3.65 26.12
N LEU A 533 24.99 -3.03 25.51
CA LEU A 533 24.81 -2.14 24.35
C LEU A 533 24.42 -2.91 23.11
N LEU A 534 24.73 -4.21 23.01
CA LEU A 534 24.25 -5.05 21.91
C LEU A 534 22.73 -5.00 21.80
N PHE A 535 22.00 -5.12 22.91
CA PHE A 535 20.53 -5.15 22.91
C PHE A 535 19.93 -3.80 22.51
N LYS A 536 20.59 -2.69 22.88
CA LYS A 536 20.24 -1.35 22.36
C LYS A 536 20.45 -1.23 20.86
N LYS A 537 21.56 -1.76 20.33
CA LYS A 537 21.85 -1.79 18.89
C LYS A 537 20.88 -2.70 18.13
N LEU A 538 20.52 -3.84 18.70
CA LEU A 538 19.46 -4.72 18.18
C LEU A 538 18.12 -3.99 18.12
N ARG A 539 17.70 -3.33 19.21
CA ARG A 539 16.47 -2.54 19.23
C ARG A 539 16.48 -1.44 18.17
N ARG A 540 17.61 -0.77 17.97
CA ARG A 540 17.76 0.27 16.93
C ARG A 540 17.65 -0.31 15.52
N ALA A 541 18.18 -1.50 15.28
CA ALA A 541 18.20 -2.13 13.96
C ALA A 541 16.89 -2.84 13.58
N VAL A 542 16.28 -3.58 14.51
CA VAL A 542 15.08 -4.40 14.24
C VAL A 542 13.85 -4.00 15.07
N GLY A 543 13.93 -2.94 15.87
CA GLY A 543 12.81 -2.47 16.69
C GLY A 543 12.48 -3.39 17.88
N SER A 544 11.45 -3.00 18.65
CA SER A 544 10.88 -3.81 19.74
C SER A 544 10.26 -5.12 19.22
N PHE A 545 9.61 -5.07 18.06
CA PHE A 545 9.05 -6.26 17.40
C PHE A 545 10.13 -7.30 17.07
N GLY A 546 11.30 -6.85 16.61
CA GLY A 546 12.44 -7.73 16.33
C GLY A 546 12.92 -8.43 17.61
N LEU A 547 13.10 -7.68 18.69
CA LEU A 547 13.49 -8.23 19.99
C LEU A 547 12.49 -9.24 20.54
N SER A 548 11.19 -8.94 20.51
CA SER A 548 10.12 -9.88 20.88
C SER A 548 10.12 -11.13 19.97
N GLY A 549 10.39 -10.94 18.67
CA GLY A 549 10.59 -12.03 17.73
C GLY A 549 11.78 -12.94 18.07
N LEU A 550 12.92 -12.36 18.47
CA LEU A 550 14.09 -13.12 18.95
C LEU A 550 13.75 -13.89 20.22
N ASP A 551 13.04 -13.28 21.18
CA ASP A 551 12.58 -13.94 22.40
C ASP A 551 11.71 -15.17 22.11
N ARG A 552 10.78 -15.04 21.16
CA ARG A 552 9.92 -16.15 20.70
C ARG A 552 10.72 -17.27 20.04
N LEU A 553 11.66 -16.94 19.15
CA LEU A 553 12.52 -17.95 18.52
C LEU A 553 13.40 -18.68 19.55
N LEU A 554 14.01 -17.94 20.48
CA LEU A 554 14.77 -18.52 21.58
C LEU A 554 13.90 -19.43 22.46
N SER A 555 12.63 -19.07 22.70
CA SER A 555 11.67 -19.93 23.40
C SER A 555 11.47 -21.28 22.70
N PHE A 556 11.26 -21.29 21.38
CA PHE A 556 11.15 -22.54 20.62
C PHE A 556 12.44 -23.35 20.63
N MET A 557 13.60 -22.69 20.56
CA MET A 557 14.90 -23.36 20.64
C MET A 557 15.13 -23.98 22.02
N ILE A 558 14.71 -23.31 23.11
CA ILE A 558 14.70 -23.88 24.47
C ILE A 558 13.81 -25.11 24.53
N VAL A 559 12.58 -25.04 24.00
CA VAL A 559 11.66 -26.20 23.97
C VAL A 559 12.30 -27.39 23.27
N LYS A 560 12.94 -27.17 22.11
CA LYS A 560 13.62 -28.22 21.35
C LYS A 560 14.79 -28.83 22.13
N GLU A 561 15.65 -28.01 22.72
CA GLU A 561 16.81 -28.48 23.52
C GLU A 561 16.36 -29.20 24.81
N LEU A 562 15.28 -28.73 25.46
CA LEU A 562 14.69 -29.40 26.62
C LEU A 562 14.06 -30.75 26.24
N GLN A 563 13.39 -30.85 25.09
CA GLN A 563 12.88 -32.13 24.60
C GLN A 563 14.01 -33.14 24.36
N LEU A 564 15.12 -32.71 23.73
CA LEU A 564 16.31 -33.55 23.58
C LEU A 564 16.90 -33.96 24.93
N LEU A 565 17.00 -33.03 25.88
CA LEU A 565 17.46 -33.29 27.24
C LEU A 565 16.56 -34.31 27.96
N THR A 566 15.23 -34.18 27.85
CA THR A 566 14.31 -35.16 28.43
C THR A 566 14.44 -36.55 27.80
N GLY A 567 14.67 -36.63 26.48
CA GLY A 567 14.95 -37.90 25.81
C GLY A 567 16.23 -38.56 26.32
N ILE A 568 17.31 -37.78 26.48
CA ILE A 568 18.57 -38.26 27.05
C ILE A 568 18.37 -38.76 28.49
N ILE A 569 17.67 -37.98 29.32
CA ILE A 569 17.36 -38.35 30.70
C ILE A 569 16.54 -39.64 30.77
N GLN A 570 15.54 -39.79 29.89
CA GLN A 570 14.76 -41.03 29.78
C GLN A 570 15.63 -42.22 29.38
N THR A 571 16.57 -42.05 28.45
CA THR A 571 17.54 -43.12 28.11
C THR A 571 18.43 -43.48 29.32
N ILE A 572 18.86 -42.50 30.11
CA ILE A 572 19.61 -42.74 31.35
C ILE A 572 18.76 -43.55 32.35
N PHE A 573 17.49 -43.21 32.52
CA PHE A 573 16.59 -43.94 33.42
C PHE A 573 16.24 -45.35 32.93
N GLN A 574 16.18 -45.57 31.62
CA GLN A 574 15.97 -46.91 31.04
C GLN A 574 17.20 -47.82 31.17
N ASN A 575 18.39 -47.25 31.28
CA ASN A 575 19.60 -48.03 31.52
C ASN A 575 19.63 -48.55 32.96
N LYS A 576 19.49 -49.88 33.11
CA LYS A 576 19.42 -50.56 34.41
C LYS A 576 20.62 -50.23 35.32
N GLU A 577 21.84 -50.19 34.79
CA GLU A 577 23.03 -49.87 35.58
C GLU A 577 23.00 -48.44 36.15
N SER A 578 22.47 -47.49 35.36
CA SER A 578 22.36 -46.08 35.76
C SER A 578 21.19 -45.87 36.73
N SER A 579 20.07 -46.55 36.52
CA SER A 579 18.93 -46.54 37.45
C SER A 579 19.31 -47.11 38.81
N ASP A 580 19.92 -48.30 38.86
CA ASP A 580 20.34 -48.96 40.11
C ASP A 580 21.37 -48.10 40.87
N MET A 581 22.25 -47.42 40.14
CA MET A 581 23.20 -46.46 40.70
C MET A 581 22.50 -45.26 41.35
N LEU A 582 21.54 -44.62 40.66
CA LEU A 582 20.79 -43.47 41.16
C LEU A 582 19.91 -43.85 42.36
N ASP A 583 19.29 -45.03 42.32
CA ASP A 583 18.53 -45.62 43.42
C ASP A 583 19.41 -45.87 44.65
N SER A 584 20.59 -46.46 44.45
CA SER A 584 21.56 -46.70 45.51
C SER A 584 22.03 -45.40 46.15
N PHE A 585 22.27 -44.36 45.34
CA PHE A 585 22.65 -43.04 45.81
C PHE A 585 21.53 -42.37 46.62
N MET A 586 20.28 -42.46 46.16
CA MET A 586 19.13 -41.95 46.93
C MET A 586 18.97 -42.64 48.27
N ARG A 587 19.16 -43.97 48.34
CA ARG A 587 19.12 -44.69 49.62
C ARG A 587 20.21 -44.26 50.60
N GLN A 588 21.37 -43.88 50.10
CA GLN A 588 22.48 -43.35 50.92
C GLN A 588 22.22 -41.92 51.41
N LEU A 589 21.33 -41.18 50.75
CA LEU A 589 20.89 -39.84 51.15
C LEU A 589 19.74 -39.85 52.16
N THR A 590 19.14 -41.01 52.43
CA THR A 590 18.02 -41.14 53.38
C THR A 590 18.54 -41.51 54.77
N PRO A 591 18.20 -40.77 55.85
CA PRO A 591 17.27 -39.62 55.88
C PRO A 591 17.92 -38.32 55.40
N ILE A 592 17.14 -37.54 54.62
CA ILE A 592 17.54 -36.28 53.94
C ILE A 592 17.96 -35.20 54.94
N ASP A 593 17.56 -35.34 56.21
CA ASP A 593 17.84 -34.42 57.30
C ASP A 593 19.22 -34.65 57.97
N SER A 594 19.99 -35.65 57.53
CA SER A 594 21.27 -36.04 58.14
C SER A 594 22.46 -35.90 57.20
N ILE A 595 23.64 -35.56 57.76
CA ILE A 595 24.90 -35.49 56.99
C ILE A 595 25.41 -36.92 56.75
N ILE A 596 25.69 -37.25 55.49
CA ILE A 596 26.19 -38.57 55.08
C ILE A 596 27.55 -38.89 55.73
N ALA A 597 27.74 -40.14 56.17
CA ALA A 597 29.03 -40.63 56.62
C ALA A 597 30.05 -40.75 55.44
N GLN A 598 31.24 -40.16 55.58
CA GLN A 598 32.28 -40.05 54.53
C GLN A 598 31.81 -39.40 53.20
N PRO A 599 31.37 -38.12 53.23
CA PRO A 599 30.82 -37.43 52.05
C PRO A 599 31.72 -37.46 50.81
N ASN A 600 33.02 -37.22 51.01
CA ASN A 600 33.99 -37.18 49.91
C ASN A 600 34.05 -38.51 49.16
N ARG A 601 33.97 -39.65 49.87
CA ARG A 601 34.04 -40.97 49.24
C ARG A 601 32.74 -41.30 48.51
N VAL A 602 31.59 -41.02 49.13
CA VAL A 602 30.27 -41.29 48.56
C VAL A 602 30.03 -40.46 47.30
N TYR A 603 30.24 -39.15 47.38
CA TYR A 603 30.02 -38.26 46.24
C TYR A 603 31.02 -38.50 45.11
N THR A 604 32.31 -38.69 45.41
CA THR A 604 33.32 -38.93 44.36
C THR A 604 33.07 -40.25 43.62
N ASN A 605 32.73 -41.33 44.34
CA ASN A 605 32.42 -42.62 43.73
C ASN A 605 31.15 -42.56 42.87
N SER A 606 30.10 -41.89 43.35
CA SER A 606 28.85 -41.74 42.60
C SER A 606 29.04 -40.85 41.38
N VAL A 607 29.76 -39.73 41.48
CA VAL A 607 30.07 -38.88 40.32
C VAL A 607 30.89 -39.63 39.27
N ALA A 608 31.86 -40.47 39.68
CA ALA A 608 32.68 -41.26 38.77
C ALA A 608 31.86 -42.28 37.97
N LYS A 609 30.84 -42.91 38.59
CA LYS A 609 29.96 -43.87 37.91
C LYS A 609 29.08 -43.22 36.83
N GLY A 610 28.75 -41.94 36.96
CA GLY A 610 27.98 -41.18 35.96
C GLY A 610 28.83 -40.42 34.93
N ALA A 611 30.16 -40.60 34.92
CA ALA A 611 31.09 -39.75 34.17
C ALA A 611 30.81 -39.64 32.65
N SER A 612 30.23 -40.68 32.05
CA SER A 612 29.88 -40.69 30.63
C SER A 612 28.68 -39.81 30.27
N ALA A 613 27.77 -39.55 31.22
CA ALA A 613 26.56 -38.75 30.98
C ALA A 613 26.78 -37.23 31.13
N TRP A 614 27.74 -36.82 31.99
CA TRP A 614 27.94 -35.42 32.35
C TRP A 614 28.28 -34.49 31.17
N PRO A 615 29.17 -34.83 30.22
CA PRO A 615 29.50 -33.94 29.10
C PRO A 615 28.30 -33.66 28.19
N THR A 616 27.47 -34.67 27.95
CA THR A 616 26.27 -34.57 27.12
C THR A 616 25.20 -33.72 27.80
N LEU A 617 24.93 -33.97 29.10
CA LEU A 617 24.00 -33.15 29.89
C LEU A 617 24.46 -31.70 29.98
N SER A 618 25.75 -31.48 30.22
CA SER A 618 26.33 -30.15 30.33
C SER A 618 26.21 -29.36 29.04
N THR A 619 26.43 -29.98 27.88
CA THR A 619 26.27 -29.31 26.58
C THR A 619 24.85 -28.77 26.38
N HIS A 620 23.80 -29.54 26.71
CA HIS A 620 22.41 -29.13 26.52
C HIS A 620 21.97 -28.12 27.59
N LEU A 621 22.34 -28.33 28.86
CA LEU A 621 22.03 -27.41 29.95
C LEU A 621 22.70 -26.04 29.75
N MET A 622 23.95 -26.00 29.29
CA MET A 622 24.64 -24.73 29.01
C MET A 622 23.98 -23.96 27.86
N LYS A 623 23.51 -24.65 26.81
CA LYS A 623 22.72 -24.01 25.73
C LYS A 623 21.39 -23.45 26.24
N VAL A 624 20.68 -24.20 27.09
CA VAL A 624 19.43 -23.70 27.71
C VAL A 624 19.72 -22.46 28.55
N GLY A 625 20.75 -22.51 29.39
CA GLY A 625 21.19 -21.36 30.20
C GLY A 625 21.60 -20.16 29.34
N GLN A 626 22.35 -20.37 28.26
CA GLN A 626 22.70 -19.31 27.30
C GLN A 626 21.45 -18.62 26.74
N MET A 627 20.48 -19.40 26.25
CA MET A 627 19.25 -18.87 25.69
C MET A 627 18.40 -18.14 26.75
N GLN A 628 18.32 -18.66 27.97
CA GLN A 628 17.62 -18.00 29.08
C GLN A 628 18.26 -16.65 29.44
N LEU A 629 19.61 -16.59 29.54
CA LEU A 629 20.33 -15.34 29.80
C LEU A 629 20.10 -14.31 28.69
N LEU A 630 20.15 -14.72 27.42
CA LEU A 630 19.86 -13.83 26.29
C LEU A 630 18.43 -13.26 26.36
N ARG A 631 17.45 -14.10 26.68
CA ARG A 631 16.06 -13.70 26.84
C ARG A 631 15.86 -12.73 28.00
N GLN A 632 16.55 -12.92 29.13
CA GLN A 632 16.51 -11.95 30.24
C GLN A 632 17.05 -10.58 29.80
N GLN A 633 18.16 -10.54 29.06
CA GLN A 633 18.70 -9.28 28.56
C GLN A 633 17.76 -8.61 27.53
N ILE A 634 17.09 -9.39 26.69
CA ILE A 634 16.05 -8.88 25.78
C ILE A 634 14.88 -8.27 26.57
N ALA A 635 14.37 -8.99 27.58
CA ALA A 635 13.28 -8.51 28.44
C ALA A 635 13.67 -7.22 29.19
N HIS A 636 14.91 -7.13 29.67
CA HIS A 636 15.44 -5.92 30.30
C HIS A 636 15.46 -4.71 29.34
N GLU A 637 15.94 -4.87 28.10
CA GLU A 637 15.96 -3.79 27.12
C GLU A 637 14.54 -3.40 26.68
N LEU A 638 13.63 -4.36 26.47
CA LEU A 638 12.22 -4.09 26.16
C LEU A 638 11.54 -3.30 27.29
N THR A 639 11.76 -3.71 28.54
CA THR A 639 11.23 -3.03 29.72
C THR A 639 11.78 -1.61 29.83
N ALA A 640 13.09 -1.43 29.62
CA ALA A 640 13.73 -0.13 29.67
C ALA A 640 13.19 0.81 28.57
N ALA A 641 13.05 0.29 27.35
CA ALA A 641 12.50 1.03 26.21
C ALA A 641 11.05 1.45 26.46
N ALA A 642 10.18 0.53 26.89
CA ALA A 642 8.77 0.82 27.12
C ALA A 642 8.54 1.85 28.23
N LYS A 643 9.36 1.83 29.29
CA LYS A 643 9.34 2.86 30.35
C LYS A 643 9.68 4.25 29.83
N TYR A 644 10.55 4.34 28.82
CA TYR A 644 10.99 5.59 28.22
C TYR A 644 10.03 6.09 27.15
N ASP A 645 9.66 5.23 26.20
CA ASP A 645 8.84 5.58 25.02
C ASP A 645 7.36 5.74 25.39
N SER A 646 6.82 4.92 26.30
CA SER A 646 5.39 4.82 26.61
C SER A 646 5.12 4.65 28.11
N LYS A 647 5.66 5.56 28.93
CA LYS A 647 5.62 5.49 30.41
C LYS A 647 4.24 5.18 30.99
N TYR A 648 3.19 5.91 30.58
CA TYR A 648 1.85 5.75 31.14
C TYR A 648 1.23 4.39 30.80
N LEU A 649 1.36 3.94 29.55
CA LEU A 649 0.86 2.63 29.11
C LEU A 649 1.60 1.50 29.81
N PHE A 650 2.91 1.63 30.00
CA PHE A 650 3.71 0.67 30.77
C PHE A 650 3.17 0.50 32.20
N TYR A 651 2.98 1.59 32.93
CA TYR A 651 2.50 1.51 34.32
C TYR A 651 1.04 1.07 34.43
N ALA A 652 0.19 1.42 33.45
CA ALA A 652 -1.17 0.93 33.37
C ALA A 652 -1.21 -0.59 33.16
N LEU A 653 -0.42 -1.12 32.21
CA LEU A 653 -0.30 -2.55 31.97
C LEU A 653 0.26 -3.28 33.19
N LYS A 654 1.26 -2.70 33.85
CA LYS A 654 1.82 -3.26 35.09
C LYS A 654 0.78 -3.33 36.19
N ALA A 655 0.06 -2.24 36.46
CA ALA A 655 -0.96 -2.20 37.49
C ALA A 655 -2.10 -3.20 37.20
N PHE A 656 -2.49 -3.33 35.93
CA PHE A 656 -3.46 -4.32 35.50
C PHE A 656 -2.97 -5.75 35.75
N ASN A 657 -1.73 -6.07 35.37
CA ASN A 657 -1.13 -7.38 35.62
C ASN A 657 -1.03 -7.69 37.13
N ASP A 658 -0.58 -6.72 37.94
CA ASP A 658 -0.45 -6.90 39.39
C ASP A 658 -1.82 -7.15 40.05
N SER A 659 -2.88 -6.43 39.62
CA SER A 659 -4.26 -6.66 40.05
C SER A 659 -4.76 -8.04 39.62
N PHE A 660 -4.56 -8.39 38.35
CA PHE A 660 -5.05 -9.63 37.78
C PHE A 660 -4.40 -10.87 38.42
N LEU A 661 -3.10 -10.81 38.74
CA LEU A 661 -2.42 -11.86 39.50
C LEU A 661 -2.98 -12.01 40.93
N GLN A 662 -3.39 -10.90 41.57
CA GLN A 662 -4.05 -10.96 42.88
C GLN A 662 -5.42 -11.63 42.79
N ASP A 663 -6.21 -11.32 41.75
CA ASP A 663 -7.51 -11.94 41.52
C ASP A 663 -7.37 -13.45 41.29
N ILE A 664 -6.38 -13.87 40.48
CA ILE A 664 -6.06 -15.29 40.28
C ILE A 664 -5.71 -15.96 41.61
N GLN A 665 -4.85 -15.35 42.42
CA GLN A 665 -4.48 -15.90 43.73
C GLN A 665 -5.68 -16.03 44.68
N GLN A 666 -6.59 -15.06 44.67
CA GLN A 666 -7.82 -15.12 45.47
C GLN A 666 -8.73 -16.25 45.01
N VAL A 667 -8.90 -16.46 43.71
CA VAL A 667 -9.69 -17.58 43.17
C VAL A 667 -9.10 -18.93 43.58
N TYR A 668 -7.78 -19.13 43.47
CA TYR A 668 -7.11 -20.36 43.90
C TYR A 668 -7.13 -20.56 45.43
N THR A 669 -7.22 -19.48 46.21
CA THR A 669 -7.34 -19.56 47.68
C THR A 669 -8.77 -19.89 48.10
N ASN A 670 -9.78 -19.47 47.31
CA ASN A 670 -11.20 -19.65 47.58
C ASN A 670 -11.84 -20.85 46.83
N SER A 671 -11.06 -21.59 46.04
CA SER A 671 -11.51 -22.67 45.14
C SER A 671 -11.88 -23.99 45.84
N SER A 672 -12.39 -23.95 47.07
CA SER A 672 -13.16 -25.04 47.63
C SER A 672 -14.67 -24.91 47.36
N THR A 673 -15.17 -23.79 46.79
CA THR A 673 -16.63 -23.54 46.76
C THR A 673 -17.26 -22.77 45.58
N GLN A 674 -16.60 -22.42 44.47
CA GLN A 674 -17.28 -21.70 43.34
C GLN A 674 -16.93 -22.20 41.91
N PRO A 675 -17.85 -22.03 40.93
CA PRO A 675 -17.92 -22.82 39.70
C PRO A 675 -17.00 -22.34 38.56
N ASN A 676 -16.69 -23.28 37.65
CA ASN A 676 -15.72 -23.21 36.55
C ASN A 676 -15.84 -22.05 35.53
N GLU A 677 -16.93 -21.27 35.51
CA GLU A 677 -17.15 -20.20 34.50
C GLU A 677 -16.22 -18.98 34.66
N SER A 678 -15.78 -18.68 35.89
CA SER A 678 -14.81 -17.61 36.14
C SER A 678 -13.39 -17.98 35.73
N ALA A 679 -13.06 -19.27 35.68
CA ALA A 679 -11.74 -19.75 35.27
C ALA A 679 -11.56 -19.63 33.74
N ASP A 680 -12.60 -19.91 32.96
CA ASP A 680 -12.53 -19.85 31.49
C ASP A 680 -12.37 -18.40 30.99
N THR A 681 -13.09 -17.44 31.58
CA THR A 681 -12.94 -16.01 31.26
C THR A 681 -11.57 -15.47 31.68
N MET A 682 -11.01 -15.92 32.81
CA MET A 682 -9.64 -15.58 33.19
C MET A 682 -8.60 -16.19 32.25
N ASN A 683 -8.84 -17.40 31.74
CA ASN A 683 -7.96 -18.04 30.76
C ASN A 683 -7.96 -17.31 29.40
N GLU A 684 -9.11 -16.81 28.95
CA GLU A 684 -9.20 -15.96 27.76
C GLU A 684 -8.43 -14.64 27.94
N LEU A 685 -8.61 -13.98 29.09
CA LEU A 685 -7.86 -12.77 29.44
C LEU A 685 -6.34 -13.02 29.53
N LEU A 686 -5.90 -14.15 30.09
CA LEU A 686 -4.49 -14.55 30.10
C LEU A 686 -3.94 -14.71 28.68
N TYR A 687 -4.73 -15.27 27.77
CA TYR A 687 -4.33 -15.46 26.38
C TYR A 687 -4.13 -14.13 25.64
N GLU A 688 -4.96 -13.12 25.92
CA GLU A 688 -4.81 -11.78 25.34
C GLU A 688 -3.72 -10.94 26.03
N LEU A 689 -3.59 -11.05 27.36
CA LEU A 689 -2.64 -10.27 28.15
C LEU A 689 -1.20 -10.75 27.96
N GLY A 690 -0.98 -12.07 27.83
CA GLY A 690 0.35 -12.67 27.70
C GLY A 690 1.20 -12.03 26.61
N PRO A 691 0.74 -11.96 25.35
CA PRO A 691 1.47 -11.30 24.25
C PRO A 691 1.80 -9.83 24.53
N LEU A 692 0.92 -9.08 25.21
CA LEU A 692 1.17 -7.70 25.58
C LEU A 692 2.30 -7.58 26.61
N LEU A 693 2.30 -8.43 27.64
CA LEU A 693 3.36 -8.47 28.65
C LEU A 693 4.70 -8.88 28.04
N GLU A 694 4.71 -9.89 27.17
CA GLU A 694 5.91 -10.33 26.46
C GLU A 694 6.49 -9.23 25.56
N SER A 695 5.63 -8.45 24.86
CA SER A 695 6.08 -7.36 23.99
C SER A 695 6.79 -6.23 24.74
N VAL A 696 6.52 -6.09 26.04
CA VAL A 696 7.08 -5.07 26.93
C VAL A 696 8.20 -5.64 27.82
N GLY A 697 8.46 -6.95 27.75
CA GLY A 697 9.47 -7.62 28.58
C GLY A 697 9.04 -7.82 30.04
N MET A 698 7.73 -7.78 30.33
CA MET A 698 7.17 -8.10 31.66
C MET A 698 6.95 -9.61 31.81
N ASN A 699 7.99 -10.41 31.63
CA ASN A 699 7.93 -11.86 31.74
C ASN A 699 9.09 -12.41 32.57
N ASP A 700 8.79 -13.35 33.48
CA ASP A 700 9.84 -14.09 34.18
C ASP A 700 10.29 -15.27 33.32
N VAL A 701 11.43 -15.08 32.64
CA VAL A 701 12.03 -16.05 31.73
C VAL A 701 12.39 -17.37 32.42
N LEU A 702 12.79 -17.32 33.70
CA LEU A 702 13.24 -18.49 34.46
C LEU A 702 12.06 -19.29 35.00
N GLN A 703 10.98 -18.62 35.38
CA GLN A 703 9.77 -19.27 35.89
C GLN A 703 8.82 -19.76 34.78
N ARG A 704 9.06 -19.37 33.53
CA ARG A 704 8.25 -19.79 32.39
C ARG A 704 8.29 -21.31 32.18
N VAL A 705 7.12 -21.91 32.04
CA VAL A 705 6.98 -23.34 31.68
C VAL A 705 7.18 -23.52 30.17
N TYR A 706 8.19 -24.29 29.79
CA TYR A 706 8.51 -24.59 28.38
C TYR A 706 7.99 -25.94 27.93
N ILE A 707 8.08 -26.95 28.80
CA ILE A 707 7.66 -28.32 28.53
C ILE A 707 6.94 -28.88 29.74
N SER A 708 5.96 -29.74 29.49
CA SER A 708 5.35 -30.59 30.51
C SER A 708 5.98 -31.98 30.40
N ALA A 709 6.72 -32.39 31.42
CA ALA A 709 7.38 -33.70 31.48
C ALA A 709 6.84 -34.52 32.66
N GLN A 710 6.82 -35.85 32.52
CA GLN A 710 6.47 -36.74 33.62
C GLN A 710 7.54 -36.65 34.72
N ASN A 711 7.12 -36.41 35.96
CA ASN A 711 8.02 -36.33 37.09
C ASN A 711 8.52 -37.74 37.44
N HIS A 712 9.82 -37.98 37.29
CA HIS A 712 10.44 -39.24 37.68
C HIS A 712 11.24 -39.03 38.97
N PHE A 713 11.06 -39.91 39.95
CA PHE A 713 11.71 -39.79 41.25
C PHE A 713 13.27 -39.81 41.20
N LEU A 714 13.84 -40.32 40.09
CA LEU A 714 15.28 -40.37 39.82
C LEU A 714 15.85 -39.06 39.25
N LEU A 715 15.00 -38.07 38.99
CA LEU A 715 15.44 -36.77 38.48
C LEU A 715 16.23 -35.99 39.53
N ILE A 716 15.77 -36.00 40.78
CA ILE A 716 16.43 -35.33 41.90
C ILE A 716 17.87 -35.83 42.11
N PRO A 717 18.13 -37.15 42.30
CA PRO A 717 19.50 -37.65 42.47
C PRO A 717 20.38 -37.36 41.26
N LEU A 718 19.83 -37.44 40.04
CA LEU A 718 20.57 -37.15 38.82
C LEU A 718 21.04 -35.70 38.78
N LEU A 719 20.15 -34.76 39.09
CA LEU A 719 20.48 -33.32 39.13
C LEU A 719 21.48 -33.00 40.25
N VAL A 720 21.35 -33.62 41.43
CA VAL A 720 22.29 -33.45 42.55
C VAL A 720 23.69 -33.98 42.18
N LEU A 721 23.79 -35.17 41.58
CA LEU A 721 25.09 -35.70 41.15
C LEU A 721 25.69 -34.85 40.02
N TYR A 722 24.86 -34.38 39.10
CA TYR A 722 25.29 -33.47 38.05
C TYR A 722 25.86 -32.17 38.63
N THR A 723 25.16 -31.50 39.56
CA THR A 723 25.67 -30.26 40.16
C THR A 723 27.00 -30.50 40.87
N ILE A 724 27.12 -31.56 41.69
CA ILE A 724 28.38 -31.93 42.35
C ILE A 724 29.51 -32.16 41.33
N SER A 725 29.20 -32.79 40.19
CA SER A 725 30.21 -33.02 39.12
C SER A 725 30.73 -31.73 38.49
N GLN A 726 29.95 -30.66 38.48
CA GLN A 726 30.32 -29.38 37.85
C GLN A 726 30.93 -28.36 38.83
N VAL A 727 30.69 -28.48 40.15
CA VAL A 727 31.25 -27.56 41.16
C VAL A 727 32.76 -27.35 41.04
N PRO A 728 33.61 -28.39 40.85
CA PRO A 728 35.06 -28.19 40.68
C PRO A 728 35.43 -27.32 39.48
N ARG A 729 34.62 -27.35 38.41
CA ARG A 729 34.83 -26.55 37.20
C ARG A 729 34.39 -25.10 37.38
N MET A 730 33.41 -24.84 38.25
CA MET A 730 32.93 -23.50 38.56
C MET A 730 33.89 -22.72 39.47
N ILE A 731 34.68 -23.40 40.29
CA ILE A 731 35.66 -22.78 41.21
C ILE A 731 36.95 -22.36 40.48
N THR A 732 37.23 -22.95 39.30
CA THR A 732 38.43 -22.69 38.49
C THR A 732 38.24 -21.67 37.36
N LEU A 733 37.03 -21.16 37.17
CA LEU A 733 36.68 -20.10 36.20
C LEU A 733 36.81 -18.72 36.86
#